data_AF-A0A7G2EAR0-F1
#
_entry.id   AF-A0A7G2EAR0-F1
#
_cell.length_a   1.000
_cell.length_b   1.000
_cell.length_c   1.000
_cell.angle_alpha   90.00
_cell.angle_beta   90.00
_cell.angle_gamma   90.00
#
_symmetry.space_group_name_H-M   'P 1'
#
loop_
_entity.id
_entity.type
_entity.pdbx_description
1 polymer ?
#
loop_
_entity_poly.entity_id
_entity_poly.type
_entity_poly.pdbx_seq_one_letter_code
_entity_poly.pdbx_strand_id
1 'polypeptide(L)'
;MDSSYSFALGTSSSILPKLSFRNVENRFYGEKNNNNGLCKRFGSDLGSKKFRNQKFKHGVVYAVATSDNPKKAMTVKTSMFERRKVDPQNVAAIILGGGNGAKLFPLTMRAATPAVPVGGCYRLIDIPMSNCINSCINKIFVLTQFNSASLNRHLARTYFGNGINFGGGFVEVLAATQTPGEAGKKWFQGTADAVRKFLWVFEDAKNRNIENILILSGDHLYRMNYMDFVQSHVDSNADITLSCAPVSESRASNFGLVKIDRGGRVIHFSEKPTGVDLKSMQTDTTMLGLSHQEATDSPYIASMGVYCFKTEALLNLLTRQYPSSNDFGSEVIPAAIRDHDVQGYIFRDYWEDIGTIKTFYEANLALVEERPKFEFYDPETPFYTSPRFLPPTKAEKCRMVDSIISHGCFLRECSVQRSIIGERSRLDYGVELQDTLMLGADYYQTESEIASLLAEGKVPIGIGKDTKIRKCIIDKNAKIGKNVIIMNKGDVQEADRPEEGFYIRSGITVIVEKATIQDGTRRLLFLSQSQICFFFAASSRGLSLRKLIPSSSSPSVSRITMEGSGGDSGSMATPVQKKVHEAWRVYQYYLDKTTPHSTNRWIGTLVVFLIYCLRVYSIHGFYIISYGLGIYLLNLLIGFLSPLVDPELEVSDGATLPTRGSDEFKPFIRRLPEFKFWYSMTKAFCIAFLMTFFSVFDVPVFWPILLCYWVVLFVLTMRRQIAHMIKHKYIPFSIGKQKYSGRKSSANSGGGSRAD
;
A
#
# COMPACT_ATOMS: atom_id res chain seq x y z
N MET A 1 -31.11 -30.78 -44.78
CA MET A 1 -29.90 -30.54 -45.60
C MET A 1 -28.69 -30.76 -44.71
N ASP A 2 -28.64 -31.93 -44.07
CA ASP A 2 -28.24 -33.24 -44.63
C ASP A 2 -26.73 -33.25 -44.83
N SER A 3 -25.98 -33.77 -43.86
CA SER A 3 -25.75 -35.21 -43.60
C SER A 3 -24.80 -35.80 -44.63
N SER A 4 -23.74 -36.47 -44.13
CA SER A 4 -23.46 -37.91 -44.38
C SER A 4 -21.95 -38.22 -44.37
N TYR A 5 -21.44 -38.87 -43.31
CA TYR A 5 -20.94 -40.27 -43.27
C TYR A 5 -19.54 -40.46 -43.93
N SER A 6 -18.54 -41.18 -43.38
CA SER A 6 -18.61 -42.47 -42.71
C SER A 6 -17.29 -42.88 -42.02
N PHE A 7 -17.45 -43.53 -40.87
CA PHE A 7 -16.75 -44.66 -40.22
C PHE A 7 -15.26 -45.03 -40.40
N ALA A 8 -14.73 -45.47 -39.25
CA ALA A 8 -13.45 -46.09 -38.95
C ALA A 8 -13.22 -47.49 -39.54
N LEU A 9 -11.95 -47.87 -39.70
CA LEU A 9 -11.41 -49.23 -39.57
C LEU A 9 -9.91 -49.14 -39.23
N GLY A 10 -9.50 -49.79 -38.15
CA GLY A 10 -8.09 -49.92 -37.75
C GLY A 10 -7.46 -51.21 -38.26
N THR A 11 -6.14 -51.19 -38.47
CA THR A 11 -5.30 -52.40 -38.53
C THR A 11 -3.86 -52.09 -38.03
N SER A 12 -3.62 -52.54 -36.81
CA SER A 12 -2.41 -53.16 -36.22
C SER A 12 -1.07 -53.22 -37.00
N SER A 13 0.01 -52.94 -36.24
CA SER A 13 1.38 -53.54 -36.23
C SER A 13 2.26 -53.35 -37.49
N SER A 14 3.57 -53.10 -37.47
CA SER A 14 4.69 -53.15 -36.51
C SER A 14 5.90 -52.48 -37.25
N ILE A 15 7.02 -52.00 -36.70
CA ILE A 15 8.09 -52.65 -35.92
C ILE A 15 9.01 -51.53 -35.38
N LEU A 16 9.26 -51.57 -34.07
CA LEU A 16 10.35 -50.92 -33.31
C LEU A 16 11.54 -51.89 -33.21
N PRO A 17 12.75 -51.38 -32.90
CA PRO A 17 13.44 -51.87 -31.69
C PRO A 17 14.10 -50.71 -30.90
N LYS A 18 13.74 -50.49 -29.63
CA LYS A 18 14.34 -51.04 -28.39
C LYS A 18 15.85 -50.76 -28.19
N LEU A 19 16.14 -49.86 -27.25
CA LEU A 19 17.25 -49.91 -26.27
C LEU A 19 16.73 -49.19 -25.01
N SER A 20 16.10 -49.90 -24.06
CA SER A 20 16.70 -50.62 -22.92
C SER A 20 17.08 -49.69 -21.75
N PHE A 21 16.11 -49.49 -20.85
CA PHE A 21 16.35 -49.23 -19.43
C PHE A 21 16.85 -50.50 -18.73
N ARG A 22 17.79 -50.36 -17.77
CA ARG A 22 17.88 -51.32 -16.65
C ARG A 22 18.44 -50.67 -15.39
N ASN A 23 17.64 -50.79 -14.33
CA ASN A 23 18.01 -50.60 -12.94
C ASN A 23 19.19 -51.50 -12.55
N VAL A 24 20.07 -51.00 -11.68
CA VAL A 24 20.87 -51.81 -10.76
C VAL A 24 20.77 -51.18 -9.37
N GLU A 25 20.35 -52.02 -8.43
CA GLU A 25 20.28 -51.76 -6.98
C GLU A 25 21.67 -51.64 -6.32
N ASN A 26 21.68 -50.87 -5.23
CA ASN A 26 22.48 -51.00 -3.99
C ASN A 26 23.64 -52.00 -3.94
N ARG A 27 24.84 -51.52 -3.56
CA ARG A 27 25.64 -52.14 -2.48
C ARG A 27 26.69 -51.21 -1.87
N PHE A 28 26.92 -51.51 -0.59
CA PHE A 28 27.66 -50.87 0.49
C PHE A 28 29.19 -51.12 0.44
N TYR A 29 29.92 -50.44 1.35
CA TYR A 29 31.37 -50.50 1.73
C TYR A 29 32.30 -49.52 0.98
N GLY A 30 33.00 -48.57 1.62
CA GLY A 30 33.96 -48.70 2.75
C GLY A 30 35.32 -49.11 2.16
N GLU A 31 36.49 -48.51 2.38
CA GLU A 31 37.06 -47.67 3.43
C GLU A 31 38.50 -47.28 2.96
N LYS A 32 39.16 -46.34 3.66
CA LYS A 32 40.63 -46.20 3.90
C LYS A 32 41.56 -45.43 2.95
N ASN A 33 42.16 -44.38 3.54
CA ASN A 33 43.59 -44.04 3.74
C ASN A 33 44.55 -44.13 2.53
N ASN A 34 45.50 -43.23 2.28
CA ASN A 34 46.42 -42.59 3.22
C ASN A 34 47.34 -41.58 2.47
N ASN A 35 47.95 -40.68 3.24
CA ASN A 35 49.28 -40.07 3.07
C ASN A 35 49.60 -39.03 1.97
N ASN A 36 49.69 -37.77 2.42
CA ASN A 36 50.92 -36.98 2.57
C ASN A 36 52.09 -37.17 1.56
N GLY A 37 52.51 -36.04 0.99
CA GLY A 37 53.87 -35.52 1.24
C GLY A 37 54.78 -35.27 0.04
N LEU A 38 55.37 -34.05 0.02
CA LEU A 38 56.63 -33.63 -0.63
C LEU A 38 56.63 -33.49 -2.17
N CYS A 39 57.31 -32.52 -2.82
CA CYS A 39 58.17 -31.42 -2.39
C CYS A 39 58.36 -30.39 -3.53
N LYS A 40 58.46 -29.12 -3.13
CA LYS A 40 59.32 -27.98 -3.56
C LYS A 40 60.04 -27.93 -4.94
N ARG A 41 59.96 -26.69 -5.48
CA ARG A 41 61.00 -25.78 -6.02
C ARG A 41 61.82 -26.16 -7.26
N PHE A 42 61.73 -25.29 -8.27
CA PHE A 42 62.87 -24.61 -8.90
C PHE A 42 62.47 -23.16 -9.27
N GLY A 43 63.20 -22.15 -8.77
CA GLY A 43 63.39 -20.85 -9.45
C GLY A 43 64.58 -20.99 -10.42
N SER A 44 65.00 -20.03 -11.24
CA SER A 44 64.79 -18.60 -11.41
C SER A 44 65.50 -18.22 -12.72
N ASP A 45 65.00 -17.26 -13.51
CA ASP A 45 65.75 -16.07 -13.95
C ASP A 45 65.14 -15.33 -15.15
N LEU A 46 65.53 -14.04 -15.20
CA LEU A 46 65.46 -13.05 -16.29
C LEU A 46 64.22 -12.15 -16.41
N GLY A 47 64.37 -10.94 -15.87
CA GLY A 47 64.55 -9.78 -16.76
C GLY A 47 63.43 -8.74 -16.80
N SER A 48 63.57 -7.71 -15.97
CA SER A 48 62.78 -6.47 -15.99
C SER A 48 62.94 -5.67 -17.29
N LYS A 49 61.82 -5.32 -17.95
CA LYS A 49 61.72 -4.12 -18.83
C LYS A 49 60.35 -3.45 -18.69
N LYS A 50 60.39 -2.21 -18.18
CA LYS A 50 59.32 -1.22 -18.20
C LYS A 50 58.83 -0.96 -19.63
N PHE A 51 57.51 -0.94 -19.85
CA PHE A 51 56.93 -0.20 -20.97
C PHE A 51 55.74 0.66 -20.52
N ARG A 52 55.63 1.76 -21.22
CA ARG A 52 55.07 3.07 -20.86
C ARG A 52 53.65 3.19 -21.44
N ASN A 53 52.78 3.91 -20.73
CA ASN A 53 51.45 4.34 -21.17
C ASN A 53 51.42 4.84 -22.62
N GLN A 54 50.50 4.32 -23.43
CA GLN A 54 50.00 4.98 -24.63
C GLN A 54 48.48 4.89 -24.73
N LYS A 55 47.85 6.07 -24.84
CA LYS A 55 46.45 6.30 -25.19
C LYS A 55 46.21 5.94 -26.64
N PHE A 56 45.12 5.23 -26.95
CA PHE A 56 44.63 5.06 -28.32
C PHE A 56 43.30 5.80 -28.53
N LYS A 57 43.26 6.66 -29.56
CA LYS A 57 42.07 7.36 -30.07
C LYS A 57 41.34 6.47 -31.08
N HIS A 58 40.02 6.59 -31.13
CA HIS A 58 39.14 5.91 -32.08
C HIS A 58 39.25 6.52 -33.48
N GLY A 59 39.45 5.68 -34.50
CA GLY A 59 39.43 6.06 -35.92
C GLY A 59 38.27 5.36 -36.63
N VAL A 60 37.43 6.16 -37.30
CA VAL A 60 36.33 5.72 -38.16
C VAL A 60 36.91 5.16 -39.47
N VAL A 61 36.41 4.02 -39.94
CA VAL A 61 36.79 3.46 -41.25
C VAL A 61 35.57 3.45 -42.17
N TYR A 62 35.68 4.19 -43.29
CA TYR A 62 34.82 4.05 -44.46
C TYR A 62 35.45 3.04 -45.42
N ALA A 63 34.66 2.12 -45.97
CA ALA A 63 35.12 1.19 -46.99
C ALA A 63 34.71 1.71 -48.39
N VAL A 64 35.71 1.82 -49.28
CA VAL A 64 35.56 2.07 -50.71
C VAL A 64 35.52 0.72 -51.42
N ALA A 65 34.55 0.53 -52.32
CA ALA A 65 34.42 -0.67 -53.13
C ALA A 65 35.17 -0.51 -54.46
N THR A 66 35.96 -1.51 -54.84
CA THR A 66 36.39 -1.72 -56.22
C THR A 66 36.23 -3.18 -56.63
N SER A 67 35.78 -3.35 -57.87
CA SER A 67 35.40 -4.59 -58.53
C SER A 67 36.60 -5.38 -59.07
N ASP A 68 36.61 -6.71 -58.91
CA ASP A 68 36.57 -7.70 -60.02
C ASP A 68 37.20 -9.06 -59.68
N ASN A 69 36.34 -10.08 -59.82
CA ASN A 69 36.54 -11.50 -60.07
C ASN A 69 36.96 -12.51 -58.96
N PRO A 70 36.44 -13.77 -59.05
CA PRO A 70 36.12 -14.60 -57.89
C PRO A 70 37.01 -15.85 -57.77
N LYS A 71 36.83 -16.58 -56.66
CA LYS A 71 37.40 -17.89 -56.26
C LYS A 71 38.52 -17.84 -55.23
N LYS A 72 38.13 -17.48 -54.00
CA LYS A 72 38.36 -18.25 -52.77
C LYS A 72 37.62 -17.51 -51.67
N ALA A 73 36.43 -17.98 -51.31
CA ALA A 73 35.80 -17.54 -50.08
C ALA A 73 36.62 -18.12 -48.91
N MET A 74 37.73 -17.44 -48.56
CA MET A 74 38.20 -17.47 -47.19
C MET A 74 37.13 -16.77 -46.39
N THR A 75 36.32 -17.55 -45.69
CA THR A 75 35.50 -17.05 -44.60
C THR A 75 36.49 -16.47 -43.59
N VAL A 76 36.75 -15.17 -43.68
CA VAL A 76 37.31 -14.42 -42.57
C VAL A 76 36.28 -14.58 -41.47
N LYS A 77 36.50 -15.53 -40.55
CA LYS A 77 35.86 -15.50 -39.25
C LYS A 77 36.31 -14.17 -38.66
N THR A 78 35.47 -13.14 -38.81
CA THR A 78 35.51 -11.98 -37.92
C THR A 78 35.68 -12.58 -36.53
N SER A 79 36.79 -12.27 -35.87
CA SER A 79 36.96 -12.65 -34.48
C SER A 79 35.78 -12.06 -33.75
N MET A 80 34.77 -12.87 -33.48
CA MET A 80 33.77 -12.52 -32.49
C MET A 80 34.61 -12.26 -31.25
N PHE A 81 34.68 -10.99 -30.83
CA PHE A 81 35.14 -10.68 -29.48
C PHE A 81 34.42 -11.66 -28.57
N GLU A 82 35.16 -12.50 -27.84
CA GLU A 82 34.58 -13.39 -26.85
C GLU A 82 33.78 -12.50 -25.90
N ARG A 83 32.45 -12.52 -26.04
CA ARG A 83 31.58 -11.83 -25.08
C ARG A 83 31.87 -12.46 -23.73
N ARG A 84 32.31 -11.66 -22.77
CA ARG A 84 32.51 -12.11 -21.39
C ARG A 84 31.15 -12.56 -20.87
N LYS A 85 30.88 -13.86 -20.88
CA LYS A 85 29.66 -14.42 -20.32
C LYS A 85 29.69 -14.20 -18.81
N VAL A 86 28.63 -13.62 -18.27
CA VAL A 86 28.55 -13.38 -16.82
C VAL A 86 28.42 -14.72 -16.09
N ASP A 87 29.22 -14.90 -15.04
CA ASP A 87 29.10 -16.02 -14.13
C ASP A 87 27.96 -15.73 -13.13
N PRO A 88 26.91 -16.58 -13.05
CA PRO A 88 25.85 -16.43 -12.06
C PRO A 88 26.36 -16.39 -10.61
N GLN A 89 27.52 -16.98 -10.30
CA GLN A 89 28.10 -16.96 -8.95
C GLN A 89 28.57 -15.57 -8.52
N ASN A 90 28.84 -14.66 -9.48
CA ASN A 90 29.25 -13.29 -9.21
C ASN A 90 28.03 -12.34 -9.13
N VAL A 91 26.82 -12.88 -9.12
CA VAL A 91 25.57 -12.14 -8.99
C VAL A 91 24.88 -12.48 -7.67
N ALA A 92 24.39 -11.46 -6.97
CA ALA A 92 23.48 -11.66 -5.83
C ALA A 92 22.18 -10.90 -6.05
N ALA A 93 21.09 -11.44 -5.51
CA ALA A 93 19.78 -10.81 -5.57
C ALA A 93 19.34 -10.35 -4.18
N ILE A 94 18.82 -9.13 -4.10
CA ILE A 94 18.17 -8.55 -2.93
C ILE A 94 16.69 -8.36 -3.28
N ILE A 95 15.83 -9.15 -2.64
CA ILE A 95 14.38 -9.03 -2.78
C ILE A 95 13.87 -8.10 -1.69
N LEU A 96 13.27 -6.99 -2.12
CA LEU A 96 12.62 -6.03 -1.26
C LEU A 96 11.22 -6.54 -0.93
N GLY A 97 11.06 -7.12 0.26
CA GLY A 97 9.80 -7.67 0.76
C GLY A 97 8.74 -6.64 1.14
N GLY A 98 8.87 -5.40 0.67
CA GLY A 98 7.90 -4.35 0.88
C GLY A 98 7.92 -3.67 2.25
N GLY A 99 7.23 -2.54 2.31
CA GLY A 99 7.12 -1.69 3.49
C GLY A 99 6.02 -2.11 4.46
N ASN A 100 5.30 -1.12 5.01
CA ASN A 100 4.13 -1.30 5.89
C ASN A 100 2.93 -2.05 5.27
N GLY A 101 3.02 -2.49 4.01
CA GLY A 101 1.98 -3.26 3.32
C GLY A 101 0.65 -2.52 3.15
N ALA A 102 0.59 -1.20 3.35
CA ALA A 102 -0.65 -0.44 3.45
C ALA A 102 -1.54 -0.53 2.19
N LYS A 103 -0.94 -0.69 1.00
CA LYS A 103 -1.67 -0.76 -0.28
C LYS A 103 -2.45 -2.08 -0.49
N LEU A 104 -2.00 -3.17 0.13
CA LEU A 104 -2.67 -4.48 0.11
C LEU A 104 -3.49 -4.71 1.39
N PHE A 105 -3.67 -3.69 2.23
CA PHE A 105 -4.56 -3.81 3.37
C PHE A 105 -6.00 -4.08 2.90
N PRO A 106 -6.71 -5.07 3.46
CA PRO A 106 -6.44 -5.76 4.73
C PRO A 106 -5.65 -7.10 4.65
N LEU A 107 -5.22 -7.56 3.48
CA LEU A 107 -4.48 -8.84 3.33
C LEU A 107 -3.13 -8.85 4.08
N THR A 108 -2.57 -7.66 4.29
CA THR A 108 -1.31 -7.44 5.02
C THR A 108 -1.51 -7.14 6.51
N MET A 109 -2.72 -7.29 7.05
CA MET A 109 -3.01 -6.98 8.46
C MET A 109 -2.19 -7.84 9.44
N ARG A 110 -1.94 -9.12 9.09
CA ARG A 110 -1.17 -10.08 9.92
C ARG A 110 -0.04 -10.77 9.16
N ALA A 111 0.14 -10.46 7.88
CA ALA A 111 1.12 -11.05 7.01
C ALA A 111 1.99 -9.96 6.36
N ALA A 112 3.27 -10.25 6.17
CA ALA A 112 4.10 -9.41 5.32
C ALA A 112 3.62 -9.53 3.87
N THR A 113 3.73 -8.45 3.09
CA THR A 113 3.37 -8.44 1.66
C THR A 113 3.85 -9.68 0.89
N PRO A 114 5.12 -10.14 1.01
CA PRO A 114 5.62 -11.27 0.23
C PRO A 114 4.97 -12.61 0.61
N ALA A 115 4.34 -12.67 1.79
CA ALA A 115 3.63 -13.87 2.26
C ALA A 115 2.17 -13.94 1.79
N VAL A 116 1.65 -12.90 1.11
CA VAL A 116 0.29 -12.89 0.58
C VAL A 116 0.16 -14.00 -0.48
N PRO A 117 -0.85 -14.89 -0.38
CA PRO A 117 -1.09 -15.95 -1.35
C PRO A 117 -1.53 -15.40 -2.71
N VAL A 118 -1.11 -16.03 -3.80
CA VAL A 118 -1.44 -15.65 -5.18
C VAL A 118 -1.63 -16.90 -6.03
N GLY A 119 -2.45 -16.85 -7.08
CA GLY A 119 -2.61 -17.95 -8.04
C GLY A 119 -3.10 -19.27 -7.43
N GLY A 120 -3.82 -19.20 -6.30
CA GLY A 120 -4.41 -20.35 -5.61
C GLY A 120 -3.49 -21.10 -4.64
N CYS A 121 -2.22 -21.34 -5.00
CA CYS A 121 -1.28 -22.10 -4.16
C CYS A 121 0.07 -21.43 -3.90
N TYR A 122 0.42 -20.40 -4.67
CA TYR A 122 1.70 -19.68 -4.58
C TYR A 122 1.63 -18.54 -3.57
N ARG A 123 2.77 -17.89 -3.34
CA ARG A 123 2.87 -16.60 -2.63
C ARG A 123 3.62 -15.58 -3.48
N LEU A 124 3.43 -14.29 -3.20
CA LEU A 124 4.12 -13.22 -3.93
C LEU A 124 5.65 -13.40 -3.97
N ILE A 125 6.26 -13.84 -2.86
CA ILE A 125 7.71 -14.11 -2.79
C ILE A 125 8.18 -15.21 -3.74
N ASP A 126 7.31 -16.15 -4.14
CA ASP A 126 7.68 -17.26 -5.01
C ASP A 126 8.05 -16.79 -6.42
N ILE A 127 7.53 -15.65 -6.86
CA ILE A 127 7.79 -15.08 -8.19
C ILE A 127 9.26 -14.67 -8.34
N PRO A 128 9.79 -13.69 -7.57
CA PRO A 128 11.19 -13.30 -7.69
C PRO A 128 12.15 -14.43 -7.28
N MET A 129 11.78 -15.28 -6.31
CA MET A 129 12.60 -16.44 -5.91
C MET A 129 12.78 -17.45 -7.05
N SER A 130 11.68 -17.82 -7.73
CA SER A 130 11.75 -18.77 -8.84
C SER A 130 12.49 -18.19 -10.04
N ASN A 131 12.27 -16.90 -10.35
CA ASN A 131 13.04 -16.23 -11.41
C ASN A 131 14.55 -16.25 -11.09
N CYS A 132 14.97 -16.03 -9.84
CA CYS A 132 16.38 -16.15 -9.44
C CYS A 132 16.92 -17.57 -9.65
N ILE A 133 16.19 -18.59 -9.17
CA ILE A 133 16.61 -19.99 -9.27
C ILE A 133 16.70 -20.42 -10.74
N ASN A 134 15.70 -20.11 -11.55
CA ASN A 134 15.67 -20.40 -12.99
C ASN A 134 16.77 -19.65 -13.75
N SER A 135 17.22 -18.50 -13.23
CA SER A 135 18.37 -17.74 -13.74
C SER A 135 19.72 -18.23 -13.19
N CYS A 136 19.75 -19.33 -12.43
CA CYS A 136 20.93 -19.86 -11.74
C CYS A 136 21.58 -18.90 -10.71
N ILE A 137 20.81 -17.91 -10.21
CA ILE A 137 21.26 -16.98 -9.17
C ILE A 137 20.90 -17.58 -7.81
N ASN A 138 21.93 -18.03 -7.11
CA ASN A 138 21.79 -18.82 -5.88
C ASN A 138 22.11 -18.05 -4.59
N LYS A 139 22.56 -16.79 -4.66
CA LYS A 139 22.79 -15.91 -3.51
C LYS A 139 21.65 -14.91 -3.38
N ILE A 140 20.69 -15.17 -2.50
CA ILE A 140 19.45 -14.40 -2.40
C ILE A 140 19.26 -13.86 -0.97
N PHE A 141 19.11 -12.56 -0.85
CA PHE A 141 18.75 -11.86 0.38
C PHE A 141 17.30 -11.39 0.30
N VAL A 142 16.50 -11.68 1.32
CA VAL A 142 15.11 -11.23 1.42
C VAL A 142 15.00 -10.20 2.54
N LEU A 143 14.83 -8.94 2.18
CA LEU A 143 14.66 -7.85 3.14
C LEU A 143 13.19 -7.73 3.54
N THR A 144 12.87 -7.74 4.83
CA THR A 144 11.48 -7.53 5.29
C THR A 144 11.41 -6.61 6.50
N GLN A 145 10.46 -5.67 6.49
CA GLN A 145 10.14 -4.83 7.64
C GLN A 145 9.47 -5.60 8.77
N PHE A 146 8.67 -6.62 8.42
CA PHE A 146 7.89 -7.39 9.37
C PHE A 146 8.44 -8.80 9.44
N ASN A 147 8.91 -9.19 10.62
CA ASN A 147 9.24 -10.57 10.89
C ASN A 147 7.93 -11.38 10.94
N SER A 148 7.58 -12.05 9.83
CA SER A 148 6.40 -12.90 9.75
C SER A 148 6.80 -14.36 9.87
N ALA A 149 6.29 -15.02 10.92
CA ALA A 149 6.44 -16.46 11.08
C ALA A 149 5.92 -17.24 9.86
N SER A 150 4.89 -16.72 9.18
CA SER A 150 4.36 -17.32 7.95
C SER A 150 5.36 -17.27 6.79
N LEU A 151 6.07 -16.14 6.63
CA LEU A 151 7.08 -15.98 5.59
C LEU A 151 8.28 -16.89 5.86
N ASN A 152 8.85 -16.84 7.07
CA ASN A 152 10.01 -17.66 7.43
C ASN A 152 9.71 -19.15 7.30
N ARG A 153 8.53 -19.61 7.73
CA ARG A 153 8.10 -21.00 7.58
C ARG A 153 7.98 -21.40 6.11
N HIS A 154 7.45 -20.53 5.27
CA HIS A 154 7.30 -20.80 3.83
C HIS A 154 8.66 -20.90 3.15
N LEU A 155 9.56 -19.95 3.42
CA LEU A 155 10.91 -19.96 2.89
C LEU A 155 11.65 -21.22 3.36
N ALA A 156 11.68 -21.50 4.67
CA ALA A 156 12.27 -22.70 5.28
C ALA A 156 11.83 -24.00 4.59
N ARG A 157 10.52 -24.17 4.40
CA ARG A 157 9.97 -25.39 3.79
C ARG A 157 10.24 -25.49 2.29
N THR A 158 10.23 -24.37 1.58
CA THR A 158 10.32 -24.37 0.11
C THR A 158 11.76 -24.42 -0.35
N TYR A 159 12.61 -23.55 0.20
CA TYR A 159 13.94 -23.27 -0.34
C TYR A 159 15.09 -23.82 0.53
N PHE A 160 14.87 -24.13 1.82
CA PHE A 160 15.94 -24.68 2.67
C PHE A 160 15.91 -26.21 2.83
N GLY A 161 14.73 -26.84 2.73
CA GLY A 161 14.55 -28.25 3.11
C GLY A 161 14.37 -29.27 1.98
N ASN A 162 14.05 -28.83 0.76
CA ASN A 162 13.41 -29.71 -0.24
C ASN A 162 14.22 -30.01 -1.51
N GLY A 163 15.55 -30.12 -1.39
CA GLY A 163 16.37 -30.63 -2.50
C GLY A 163 16.63 -29.64 -3.65
N ILE A 164 16.21 -28.37 -3.53
CA ILE A 164 16.77 -27.28 -4.34
C ILE A 164 18.20 -27.06 -3.84
N ASN A 165 19.16 -27.68 -4.52
CA ASN A 165 20.56 -27.57 -4.13
C ASN A 165 21.08 -26.19 -4.57
N PHE A 166 21.16 -25.26 -3.62
CA PHE A 166 21.78 -23.96 -3.87
C PHE A 166 23.32 -24.05 -4.03
N GLY A 167 23.94 -25.22 -3.85
CA GLY A 167 25.39 -25.38 -3.90
C GLY A 167 26.06 -24.51 -2.84
N GLY A 168 26.98 -23.63 -3.26
CA GLY A 168 27.56 -22.59 -2.39
C GLY A 168 26.68 -21.36 -2.17
N GLY A 169 25.46 -21.35 -2.72
CA GLY A 169 24.47 -20.29 -2.54
C GLY A 169 23.64 -20.46 -1.27
N PHE A 170 22.83 -19.44 -0.97
CA PHE A 170 21.97 -19.41 0.20
C PHE A 170 20.78 -18.47 -0.03
N VAL A 171 19.75 -18.67 0.76
CA VAL A 171 18.63 -17.73 0.90
C VAL A 171 18.67 -17.21 2.33
N GLU A 172 18.84 -15.91 2.53
CA GLU A 172 18.90 -15.32 3.88
C GLU A 172 17.83 -14.25 4.06
N VAL A 173 17.07 -14.36 5.16
CA VAL A 173 16.03 -13.39 5.50
C VAL A 173 16.62 -12.35 6.46
N LEU A 174 16.72 -11.11 5.98
CA LEU A 174 17.24 -9.99 6.74
C LEU A 174 16.05 -9.13 7.21
N ALA A 175 15.63 -9.35 8.45
CA ALA A 175 14.49 -8.65 9.03
C ALA A 175 14.92 -7.40 9.82
N ALA A 176 14.15 -6.32 9.70
CA ALA A 176 14.23 -5.18 10.61
C ALA A 176 13.88 -5.59 12.05
N THR A 177 14.62 -5.08 13.04
CA THR A 177 14.30 -5.27 14.45
C THR A 177 12.97 -4.58 14.78
N GLN A 178 11.97 -5.33 15.21
CA GLN A 178 10.67 -4.77 15.63
C GLN A 178 10.79 -4.16 17.02
N THR A 179 11.16 -2.88 17.12
CA THR A 179 11.03 -2.15 18.39
C THR A 179 9.59 -1.61 18.52
N PRO A 180 8.87 -1.85 19.62
CA PRO A 180 7.58 -1.19 19.85
C PRO A 180 7.71 0.34 19.87
N GLY A 181 6.68 1.06 19.42
CA GLY A 181 6.64 2.53 19.43
C GLY A 181 7.06 3.19 18.11
N GLU A 182 7.21 4.51 18.12
CA GLU A 182 7.57 5.30 16.92
C GLU A 182 8.97 4.98 16.39
N ALA A 183 9.89 4.60 17.29
CA ALA A 183 11.26 4.27 16.94
C ALA A 183 11.37 3.03 16.04
N GLY A 184 10.58 1.96 16.28
CA GLY A 184 10.60 0.79 15.40
C GLY A 184 9.78 0.96 14.12
N LYS A 185 8.78 1.86 14.08
CA LYS A 185 8.14 2.27 12.82
C LYS A 185 9.08 3.02 11.88
N LYS A 186 10.18 3.59 12.40
CA LYS A 186 11.21 4.30 11.63
C LYS A 186 12.40 3.41 11.23
N TRP A 187 12.31 2.08 11.41
CA TRP A 187 13.46 1.20 11.13
C TRP A 187 13.78 1.03 9.65
N PHE A 188 12.81 1.04 8.72
CA PHE A 188 13.10 1.26 7.29
C PHE A 188 12.26 2.44 6.82
N GLN A 189 12.92 3.51 6.41
CA GLN A 189 12.26 4.72 5.93
C GLN A 189 11.91 4.62 4.44
N GLY A 190 12.55 3.72 3.70
CA GLY A 190 12.28 3.43 2.30
C GLY A 190 13.09 2.25 1.77
N THR A 191 13.04 2.06 0.45
CA THR A 191 13.69 0.93 -0.24
C THR A 191 15.22 0.99 -0.19
N ALA A 192 15.81 2.17 -0.40
CA ALA A 192 17.26 2.38 -0.35
C ALA A 192 17.81 2.33 1.07
N ASP A 193 17.06 2.84 2.06
CA ASP A 193 17.42 2.75 3.47
C ASP A 193 17.47 1.29 3.95
N ALA A 194 16.54 0.44 3.50
CA ALA A 194 16.55 -0.98 3.82
C ALA A 194 17.82 -1.68 3.34
N VAL A 195 18.25 -1.42 2.09
CA VAL A 195 19.50 -1.99 1.55
C VAL A 195 20.71 -1.41 2.28
N ARG A 196 20.73 -0.09 2.54
CA ARG A 196 21.83 0.60 3.24
C ARG A 196 22.16 -0.06 4.58
N LYS A 197 21.14 -0.41 5.37
CA LYS A 197 21.33 -1.01 6.71
C LYS A 197 21.94 -2.40 6.70
N PHE A 198 21.91 -3.09 5.56
CA PHE A 198 22.50 -4.42 5.38
C PHE A 198 23.70 -4.44 4.43
N LEU A 199 24.26 -3.28 4.06
CA LEU A 199 25.44 -3.24 3.20
C LEU A 199 26.65 -3.99 3.79
N TRP A 200 26.76 -4.04 5.13
CA TRP A 200 27.80 -4.79 5.84
C TRP A 200 27.82 -6.28 5.46
N VAL A 201 26.70 -6.85 5.00
CA VAL A 201 26.64 -8.25 4.55
C VAL A 201 27.50 -8.47 3.30
N PHE A 202 27.64 -7.47 2.44
CA PHE A 202 28.50 -7.52 1.25
C PHE A 202 29.97 -7.25 1.56
N GLU A 203 30.30 -6.75 2.76
CA GLU A 203 31.70 -6.58 3.21
C GLU A 203 32.32 -7.91 3.66
N ASP A 204 31.48 -8.89 4.00
CA ASP A 204 31.90 -10.20 4.50
C ASP A 204 32.71 -10.97 3.43
N ALA A 205 33.72 -11.72 3.88
CA ALA A 205 34.71 -12.35 2.99
C ALA A 205 34.06 -13.33 1.99
N LYS A 206 32.94 -13.94 2.37
CA LYS A 206 32.17 -14.89 1.54
C LYS A 206 31.46 -14.21 0.35
N ASN A 207 31.22 -12.91 0.44
CA ASN A 207 30.42 -12.14 -0.52
C ASN A 207 31.28 -11.23 -1.41
N ARG A 208 32.60 -11.22 -1.24
CA ARG A 208 33.53 -10.35 -2.00
C ARG A 208 33.62 -10.63 -3.49
N ASN A 209 33.20 -11.82 -3.95
CA ASN A 209 33.19 -12.15 -5.38
C ASN A 209 31.93 -11.66 -6.12
N ILE A 210 31.00 -11.00 -5.43
CA ILE A 210 29.79 -10.47 -6.05
C ILE A 210 30.14 -9.17 -6.78
N GLU A 211 30.14 -9.22 -8.11
CA GLU A 211 30.39 -8.07 -8.99
C GLU A 211 29.11 -7.27 -9.26
N ASN A 212 27.96 -7.95 -9.31
CA ASN A 212 26.68 -7.35 -9.66
C ASN A 212 25.59 -7.71 -8.65
N ILE A 213 24.79 -6.73 -8.26
CA ILE A 213 23.68 -6.87 -7.31
C ILE A 213 22.37 -6.54 -8.02
N LEU A 214 21.43 -7.50 -8.01
CA LEU A 214 20.07 -7.30 -8.46
C LEU A 214 19.20 -6.84 -7.30
N ILE A 215 18.44 -5.77 -7.50
CA ILE A 215 17.41 -5.30 -6.59
C ILE A 215 16.05 -5.64 -7.21
N LEU A 216 15.27 -6.46 -6.52
CA LEU A 216 13.99 -7.01 -7.02
C LEU A 216 12.83 -6.56 -6.14
N SER A 217 11.71 -6.16 -6.75
CA SER A 217 10.46 -5.96 -6.01
C SER A 217 9.78 -7.29 -5.71
N GLY A 218 9.17 -7.39 -4.52
CA GLY A 218 8.48 -8.59 -4.04
C GLY A 218 6.98 -8.68 -4.34
N ASP A 219 6.42 -7.73 -5.11
CA ASP A 219 4.98 -7.54 -5.32
C ASP A 219 4.57 -7.40 -6.81
N HIS A 220 5.40 -7.89 -7.73
CA HIS A 220 5.12 -7.89 -9.17
C HIS A 220 4.89 -9.32 -9.69
N LEU A 221 4.04 -9.45 -10.71
CA LEU A 221 3.77 -10.69 -11.44
C LEU A 221 4.42 -10.65 -12.82
N TYR A 222 5.45 -11.46 -13.03
CA TYR A 222 6.20 -11.57 -14.29
C TYR A 222 7.11 -12.80 -14.28
N ARG A 223 7.54 -13.24 -15.46
CA ARG A 223 8.58 -14.26 -15.66
C ARG A 223 9.75 -13.61 -16.40
N MET A 224 10.96 -13.75 -15.87
CA MET A 224 12.15 -13.14 -16.47
C MET A 224 13.40 -13.97 -16.19
N ASN A 225 14.21 -14.18 -17.22
CA ASN A 225 15.57 -14.64 -17.08
C ASN A 225 16.47 -13.44 -16.74
N TYR A 226 16.92 -13.35 -15.49
CA TYR A 226 17.76 -12.24 -15.05
C TYR A 226 19.15 -12.28 -15.65
N MET A 227 19.64 -13.43 -16.13
CA MET A 227 20.99 -13.47 -16.72
C MET A 227 21.07 -12.72 -18.04
N ASP A 228 19.99 -12.65 -18.83
CA ASP A 228 19.96 -11.83 -20.04
C ASP A 228 20.04 -10.33 -19.70
N PHE A 229 19.36 -9.94 -18.62
CA PHE A 229 19.40 -8.58 -18.08
C PHE A 229 20.78 -8.21 -17.51
N VAL A 230 21.39 -9.10 -16.71
CA VAL A 230 22.73 -8.88 -16.17
C VAL A 230 23.78 -8.90 -17.28
N GLN A 231 23.62 -9.76 -18.31
CA GLN A 231 24.51 -9.76 -19.46
C GLN A 231 24.45 -8.42 -20.20
N SER A 232 23.26 -7.86 -20.41
CA SER A 232 23.11 -6.51 -20.99
C SER A 232 23.77 -5.42 -20.14
N HIS A 233 23.69 -5.53 -18.80
CA HIS A 233 24.35 -4.62 -17.87
C HIS A 233 25.89 -4.66 -18.02
N VAL A 234 26.46 -5.87 -18.12
CA VAL A 234 27.91 -6.06 -18.28
C VAL A 234 28.40 -5.68 -19.67
N ASP A 235 27.64 -6.01 -20.72
CA ASP A 235 27.97 -5.68 -22.11
C ASP A 235 28.00 -4.16 -22.36
N SER A 236 27.12 -3.42 -21.69
CA SER A 236 27.09 -1.94 -21.73
C SER A 236 28.09 -1.29 -20.77
N ASN A 237 28.71 -2.06 -19.87
CA ASN A 237 29.54 -1.57 -18.78
C ASN A 237 28.85 -0.47 -17.95
N ALA A 238 27.53 -0.55 -17.81
CA ALA A 238 26.74 0.42 -17.06
C ALA A 238 27.05 0.38 -15.56
N ASP A 239 26.85 1.48 -14.85
CA ASP A 239 26.90 1.47 -13.37
C ASP A 239 25.58 0.96 -12.80
N ILE A 240 24.48 1.29 -13.48
CA ILE A 240 23.12 0.90 -13.13
C ILE A 240 22.38 0.52 -14.42
N THR A 241 21.60 -0.56 -14.40
CA THR A 241 20.63 -0.87 -15.46
C THR A 241 19.24 -1.02 -14.85
N LEU A 242 18.25 -0.36 -15.44
CA LEU A 242 16.84 -0.42 -15.03
C LEU A 242 16.09 -1.35 -16.00
N SER A 243 15.29 -2.28 -15.48
CA SER A 243 14.34 -3.02 -16.31
C SER A 243 13.10 -2.16 -16.55
N CYS A 244 12.73 -2.00 -17.81
CA CYS A 244 11.74 -1.05 -18.28
C CYS A 244 10.70 -1.73 -19.18
N ALA A 245 9.42 -1.39 -19.04
CA ALA A 245 8.34 -1.92 -19.86
C ALA A 245 7.50 -0.78 -20.47
N PRO A 246 6.99 -0.94 -21.70
CA PRO A 246 6.06 0.03 -22.28
C PRO A 246 4.70 -0.03 -21.56
N VAL A 247 4.10 1.13 -21.28
CA VAL A 247 2.82 1.22 -20.57
C VAL A 247 1.88 2.25 -21.20
N SER A 248 0.58 1.98 -21.09
CA SER A 248 -0.48 2.91 -21.50
C SER A 248 -0.59 4.12 -20.56
N GLU A 249 -1.15 5.22 -21.08
CA GLU A 249 -1.40 6.45 -20.31
C GLU A 249 -2.22 6.22 -19.03
N SER A 250 -3.20 5.32 -19.09
CA SER A 250 -4.11 5.01 -17.96
C SER A 250 -3.40 4.48 -16.71
N ARG A 251 -2.24 3.85 -16.88
CA ARG A 251 -1.45 3.24 -15.81
C ARG A 251 -0.13 3.96 -15.54
N ALA A 252 0.31 4.83 -16.45
CA ALA A 252 1.62 5.47 -16.40
C ALA A 252 1.86 6.25 -15.10
N SER A 253 0.85 6.91 -14.53
CA SER A 253 0.97 7.66 -13.26
C SER A 253 1.21 6.77 -12.03
N ASN A 254 1.05 5.45 -12.14
CA ASN A 254 1.29 4.53 -11.03
C ASN A 254 2.77 4.13 -10.91
N PHE A 255 3.60 4.45 -11.90
CA PHE A 255 4.97 3.98 -12.03
C PHE A 255 5.99 5.11 -12.14
N GLY A 256 7.26 4.79 -11.92
CA GLY A 256 8.37 5.68 -12.29
C GLY A 256 8.59 5.61 -13.79
N LEU A 257 8.38 6.73 -14.49
CA LEU A 257 8.55 6.82 -15.94
C LEU A 257 9.98 7.17 -16.29
N VAL A 258 10.46 6.64 -17.41
CA VAL A 258 11.82 6.85 -17.90
C VAL A 258 11.81 7.36 -19.33
N LYS A 259 12.79 8.20 -19.65
CA LYS A 259 13.15 8.52 -21.03
C LYS A 259 14.51 7.91 -21.34
N ILE A 260 14.58 7.25 -22.48
CA ILE A 260 15.77 6.54 -22.95
C ILE A 260 16.19 7.17 -24.28
N ASP A 261 17.50 7.37 -24.46
CA ASP A 261 18.06 7.80 -25.75
C ASP A 261 18.20 6.63 -26.74
N ARG A 262 18.72 6.91 -27.94
CA ARG A 262 18.92 5.88 -28.97
C ARG A 262 19.99 4.85 -28.62
N GLY A 263 20.88 5.16 -27.67
CA GLY A 263 21.93 4.27 -27.18
C GLY A 263 21.46 3.36 -26.03
N GLY A 264 20.24 3.53 -25.55
CA GLY A 264 19.73 2.80 -24.39
C GLY A 264 19.97 3.51 -23.05
N ARG A 265 20.58 4.70 -23.04
CA ARG A 265 20.90 5.43 -21.81
C ARG A 265 19.66 6.15 -21.29
N VAL A 266 19.43 6.07 -19.98
CA VAL A 266 18.35 6.79 -19.31
C VAL A 266 18.76 8.26 -19.17
N ILE A 267 18.01 9.15 -19.82
CA ILE A 267 18.27 10.60 -19.80
C ILE A 267 17.42 11.32 -18.75
N HIS A 268 16.27 10.76 -18.39
CA HIS A 268 15.35 11.37 -17.45
C HIS A 268 14.51 10.30 -16.75
N PHE A 269 14.26 10.50 -15.46
CA PHE A 269 13.42 9.64 -14.62
C PHE A 269 12.47 10.54 -13.83
N SER A 270 11.19 10.19 -13.81
CA SER A 270 10.17 10.88 -13.02
C SER A 270 9.31 9.86 -12.28
N GLU A 271 9.31 9.92 -10.94
CA GLU A 271 8.55 8.98 -10.11
C GLU A 271 7.07 9.38 -10.05
N LYS A 272 6.18 8.52 -10.54
CA LYS A 272 4.70 8.69 -10.48
C LYS A 272 4.22 10.08 -10.92
N PRO A 273 4.59 10.55 -12.13
CA PRO A 273 4.24 11.88 -12.60
C PRO A 273 2.73 12.02 -12.87
N THR A 274 2.21 13.23 -12.70
CA THR A 274 0.79 13.55 -12.94
C THR A 274 0.64 14.83 -13.74
N GLY A 275 -0.50 15.02 -14.42
CA GLY A 275 -0.82 16.25 -15.14
C GLY A 275 0.18 16.59 -16.25
N VAL A 276 0.81 17.77 -16.16
CA VAL A 276 1.76 18.27 -17.16
C VAL A 276 3.04 17.42 -17.18
N ASP A 277 3.50 16.99 -16.01
CA ASP A 277 4.70 16.15 -15.89
C ASP A 277 4.49 14.77 -16.51
N LEU A 278 3.28 14.23 -16.43
CA LEU A 278 2.95 12.98 -17.11
C LEU A 278 3.04 13.17 -18.63
N LYS A 279 2.48 14.25 -19.18
CA LYS A 279 2.56 14.51 -20.63
C LYS A 279 3.99 14.75 -21.09
N SER A 280 4.82 15.41 -20.27
CA SER A 280 6.22 15.64 -20.60
C SER A 280 7.01 14.35 -20.70
N MET A 281 6.58 13.26 -20.05
CA MET A 281 7.22 11.94 -20.08
C MET A 281 6.85 11.06 -21.28
N GLN A 282 5.99 11.52 -22.19
CA GLN A 282 5.69 10.78 -23.42
C GLN A 282 6.95 10.58 -24.26
N THR A 283 7.08 9.40 -24.86
CA THR A 283 8.21 9.01 -25.71
C THR A 283 7.72 8.25 -26.92
N ASP A 284 8.45 8.37 -28.03
CA ASP A 284 8.23 7.51 -29.18
C ASP A 284 8.79 6.10 -28.89
N THR A 285 7.90 5.17 -28.54
CA THR A 285 8.26 3.80 -28.18
C THR A 285 8.49 2.90 -29.41
N THR A 286 8.32 3.41 -30.64
CA THR A 286 8.75 2.70 -31.86
C THR A 286 10.25 2.47 -31.90
N MET A 287 11.04 3.35 -31.26
CA MET A 287 12.48 3.18 -31.07
C MET A 287 12.84 1.90 -30.31
N LEU A 288 11.89 1.34 -29.55
CA LEU A 288 12.05 0.09 -28.81
C LEU A 288 11.69 -1.15 -29.64
N GLY A 289 11.38 -0.99 -30.93
CA GLY A 289 10.97 -2.07 -31.82
C GLY A 289 9.50 -2.47 -31.71
N LEU A 290 8.65 -1.60 -31.14
CA LEU A 290 7.19 -1.78 -31.14
C LEU A 290 6.59 -1.36 -32.49
N SER A 291 5.46 -1.96 -32.86
CA SER A 291 4.68 -1.49 -34.01
C SER A 291 4.11 -0.09 -33.76
N HIS A 292 3.77 0.65 -34.82
CA HIS A 292 3.16 1.98 -34.68
C HIS A 292 1.87 1.98 -33.85
N GLN A 293 1.09 0.89 -33.93
CA GLN A 293 -0.14 0.75 -33.18
C GLN A 293 0.13 0.54 -31.69
N GLU A 294 1.01 -0.41 -31.34
CA GLU A 294 1.41 -0.65 -29.94
C GLU A 294 2.08 0.57 -29.31
N ALA A 295 2.87 1.32 -30.10
CA ALA A 295 3.52 2.53 -29.63
C ALA A 295 2.52 3.65 -29.32
N THR A 296 1.40 3.70 -30.05
CA THR A 296 0.30 4.65 -29.78
C THR A 296 -0.46 4.25 -28.53
N ASP A 297 -0.69 2.96 -28.32
CA ASP A 297 -1.39 2.43 -27.14
C ASP A 297 -0.53 2.51 -25.86
N SER A 298 0.80 2.41 -26.02
CA SER A 298 1.79 2.46 -24.94
C SER A 298 2.88 3.52 -25.21
N PRO A 299 2.54 4.83 -25.07
CA PRO A 299 3.45 5.93 -25.38
C PRO A 299 4.43 6.26 -24.23
N TYR A 300 4.45 5.45 -23.18
CA TYR A 300 5.30 5.64 -22.00
C TYR A 300 6.19 4.44 -21.75
N ILE A 301 7.33 4.67 -21.13
CA ILE A 301 8.25 3.64 -20.65
C ILE A 301 8.29 3.73 -19.13
N ALA A 302 7.92 2.66 -18.44
CA ALA A 302 7.92 2.58 -16.98
C ALA A 302 9.05 1.70 -16.47
N SER A 303 9.70 2.13 -15.39
CA SER A 303 10.58 1.29 -14.59
C SER A 303 9.76 0.22 -13.87
N MET A 304 10.17 -1.03 -14.01
CA MET A 304 9.55 -2.18 -13.34
C MET A 304 9.97 -2.31 -11.86
N GLY A 305 10.80 -1.41 -11.33
CA GLY A 305 11.36 -1.56 -9.98
C GLY A 305 12.34 -2.74 -9.84
N VAL A 306 12.94 -3.15 -10.96
CA VAL A 306 13.99 -4.18 -11.04
C VAL A 306 15.25 -3.52 -11.54
N TYR A 307 16.32 -3.59 -10.75
CA TYR A 307 17.58 -2.87 -11.00
C TYR A 307 18.77 -3.82 -10.94
N CYS A 308 19.75 -3.62 -11.82
CA CYS A 308 21.07 -4.24 -11.72
C CYS A 308 22.09 -3.14 -11.41
N PHE A 309 22.86 -3.32 -10.34
CA PHE A 309 23.93 -2.42 -9.96
C PHE A 309 25.27 -3.13 -10.00
N LYS A 310 26.32 -2.43 -10.41
CA LYS A 310 27.67 -2.81 -9.99
C LYS A 310 27.79 -2.67 -8.48
N THR A 311 28.38 -3.66 -7.82
CA THR A 311 28.52 -3.67 -6.35
C THR A 311 29.20 -2.39 -5.83
N GLU A 312 30.30 -1.97 -6.48
CA GLU A 312 31.03 -0.76 -6.10
C GLU A 312 30.20 0.52 -6.27
N ALA A 313 29.43 0.60 -7.36
CA ALA A 313 28.54 1.73 -7.62
C ALA A 313 27.45 1.83 -6.55
N LEU A 314 26.79 0.71 -6.21
CA LEU A 314 25.76 0.67 -5.17
C LEU A 314 26.31 1.11 -3.81
N LEU A 315 27.48 0.60 -3.41
CA LEU A 315 28.13 0.96 -2.15
C LEU A 315 28.46 2.46 -2.11
N ASN A 316 29.05 3.01 -3.18
CA ASN A 316 29.41 4.42 -3.26
C ASN A 316 28.17 5.34 -3.20
N LEU A 317 27.12 4.99 -3.95
CA LEU A 317 25.86 5.74 -3.98
C LEU A 317 25.19 5.79 -2.60
N LEU A 318 25.07 4.66 -1.92
CA LEU A 318 24.32 4.58 -0.65
C LEU A 318 25.11 5.05 0.57
N THR A 319 26.44 5.02 0.56
CA THR A 319 27.28 5.38 1.72
C THR A 319 27.91 6.76 1.62
N ARG A 320 28.40 7.16 0.44
CA ARG A 320 29.20 8.39 0.27
C ARG A 320 28.39 9.51 -0.38
N GLN A 321 27.73 9.23 -1.50
CA GLN A 321 27.09 10.28 -2.30
C GLN A 321 25.71 10.67 -1.77
N TYR A 322 24.88 9.66 -1.48
CA TYR A 322 23.48 9.87 -1.07
C TYR A 322 23.15 9.12 0.25
N PRO A 323 23.85 9.43 1.36
CA PRO A 323 23.64 8.75 2.64
C PRO A 323 22.26 9.01 3.26
N SER A 324 21.62 10.13 2.92
CA SER A 324 20.31 10.53 3.43
C SER A 324 19.12 10.07 2.57
N SER A 325 19.37 9.50 1.40
CA SER A 325 18.29 9.09 0.50
C SER A 325 17.60 7.82 0.99
N ASN A 326 16.28 7.80 1.01
CA ASN A 326 15.50 6.69 1.55
C ASN A 326 14.94 5.77 0.48
N ASP A 327 14.72 6.25 -0.75
CA ASP A 327 14.08 5.47 -1.82
C ASP A 327 14.89 5.40 -3.11
N PHE A 328 14.90 4.23 -3.77
CA PHE A 328 15.60 4.06 -5.04
C PHE A 328 14.94 4.84 -6.18
N GLY A 329 13.63 4.72 -6.35
CA GLY A 329 12.91 5.29 -7.49
C GLY A 329 12.81 6.80 -7.41
N SER A 330 12.42 7.35 -6.26
CA SER A 330 12.20 8.81 -6.16
C SER A 330 13.47 9.63 -5.91
N GLU A 331 14.56 9.02 -5.42
CA GLU A 331 15.75 9.77 -4.97
C GLU A 331 17.06 9.25 -5.58
N VAL A 332 17.42 7.97 -5.37
CA VAL A 332 18.74 7.45 -5.77
C VAL A 332 18.91 7.42 -7.30
N ILE A 333 17.95 6.86 -8.03
CA ILE A 333 18.03 6.73 -9.50
C ILE A 333 18.01 8.11 -10.19
N PRO A 334 17.07 9.03 -9.89
CA PRO A 334 17.09 10.38 -10.46
C PRO A 334 18.40 11.13 -10.20
N ALA A 335 18.99 10.96 -9.02
CA ALA A 335 20.26 11.58 -8.68
C ALA A 335 21.43 10.94 -9.47
N ALA A 336 21.46 9.60 -9.55
CA ALA A 336 22.53 8.84 -10.20
C ALA A 336 22.61 9.08 -11.72
N ILE A 337 21.49 9.36 -12.40
CA ILE A 337 21.46 9.64 -13.85
C ILE A 337 22.40 10.78 -14.26
N ARG A 338 22.65 11.74 -13.36
CA ARG A 338 23.51 12.90 -13.62
C ARG A 338 24.99 12.54 -13.68
N ASP A 339 25.42 11.64 -12.80
CA ASP A 339 26.84 11.41 -12.52
C ASP A 339 27.32 9.98 -12.85
N HIS A 340 26.41 9.06 -13.16
CA HIS A 340 26.69 7.64 -13.44
C HIS A 340 26.11 7.21 -14.80
N ASP A 341 26.61 6.10 -15.33
CA ASP A 341 26.03 5.50 -16.53
C ASP A 341 24.82 4.63 -16.17
N VAL A 342 23.63 5.15 -16.43
CA VAL A 342 22.35 4.48 -16.17
C VAL A 342 21.73 4.05 -17.48
N GLN A 343 21.60 2.75 -17.68
CA GLN A 343 21.07 2.13 -18.90
C GLN A 343 19.65 1.58 -18.67
N GLY A 344 18.83 1.57 -19.73
CA GLY A 344 17.50 0.98 -19.74
C GLY A 344 17.52 -0.35 -20.49
N TYR A 345 17.02 -1.41 -19.86
CA TYR A 345 16.77 -2.72 -20.48
C TYR A 345 15.28 -2.87 -20.75
N ILE A 346 14.90 -3.14 -22.00
CA ILE A 346 13.48 -3.25 -22.37
C ILE A 346 12.98 -4.67 -22.17
N PHE A 347 12.07 -4.84 -21.22
CA PHE A 347 11.29 -6.04 -21.02
C PHE A 347 9.99 -5.97 -21.83
N ARG A 348 9.71 -7.02 -22.60
CA ARG A 348 8.59 -7.06 -23.56
C ARG A 348 7.51 -8.08 -23.21
N ASP A 349 7.71 -8.84 -22.15
CA ASP A 349 6.77 -9.89 -21.75
C ASP A 349 5.77 -9.36 -20.70
N TYR A 350 4.88 -10.22 -20.22
CA TYR A 350 3.87 -9.85 -19.24
C TYR A 350 4.49 -9.37 -17.92
N TRP A 351 4.07 -8.18 -17.50
CA TRP A 351 4.39 -7.60 -16.20
C TRP A 351 3.19 -6.86 -15.62
N GLU A 352 2.88 -7.15 -14.36
CA GLU A 352 1.79 -6.50 -13.63
C GLU A 352 2.21 -6.18 -12.19
N ASP A 353 2.00 -4.94 -11.76
CA ASP A 353 2.14 -4.52 -10.35
C ASP A 353 0.89 -4.91 -9.57
N ILE A 354 1.03 -5.92 -8.71
CA ILE A 354 -0.05 -6.45 -7.88
C ILE A 354 0.02 -5.92 -6.44
N GLY A 355 0.60 -4.72 -6.26
CA GLY A 355 0.72 -4.03 -4.99
C GLY A 355 -0.56 -3.36 -4.48
N THR A 356 -1.67 -3.37 -5.22
CA THR A 356 -2.97 -2.82 -4.76
C THR A 356 -4.06 -3.89 -4.77
N ILE A 357 -5.10 -3.77 -3.93
CA ILE A 357 -6.20 -4.76 -3.89
C ILE A 357 -6.87 -4.93 -5.27
N LYS A 358 -7.06 -3.85 -6.03
CA LYS A 358 -7.66 -3.90 -7.36
C LYS A 358 -6.79 -4.68 -8.33
N THR A 359 -5.53 -4.29 -8.50
CA THR A 359 -4.63 -4.96 -9.44
C THR A 359 -4.33 -6.41 -9.02
N PHE A 360 -4.21 -6.66 -7.73
CA PHE A 360 -4.08 -8.01 -7.18
C PHE A 360 -5.28 -8.90 -7.52
N TYR A 361 -6.50 -8.41 -7.34
CA TYR A 361 -7.72 -9.15 -7.67
C TYR A 361 -7.85 -9.40 -9.18
N GLU A 362 -7.67 -8.35 -10.00
CA GLU A 362 -7.78 -8.43 -11.46
C GLU A 362 -6.72 -9.37 -12.04
N ALA A 363 -5.47 -9.28 -11.59
CA ALA A 363 -4.39 -10.16 -12.04
C ALA A 363 -4.63 -11.62 -11.68
N ASN A 364 -5.20 -11.91 -10.49
CA ASN A 364 -5.57 -13.28 -10.14
C ASN A 364 -6.71 -13.79 -11.02
N LEU A 365 -7.77 -13.00 -11.24
CA LEU A 365 -8.87 -13.43 -12.12
C LEU A 365 -8.46 -13.54 -13.59
N ALA A 366 -7.46 -12.79 -14.05
CA ALA A 366 -6.92 -12.94 -15.40
C ALA A 366 -6.30 -14.33 -15.65
N LEU A 367 -5.89 -15.05 -14.59
CA LEU A 367 -5.34 -16.41 -14.70
C LEU A 367 -6.39 -17.45 -15.13
N VAL A 368 -7.68 -17.17 -14.92
CA VAL A 368 -8.76 -18.12 -15.27
C VAL A 368 -9.34 -17.88 -16.68
N GLU A 369 -8.85 -16.85 -17.38
CA GLU A 369 -9.26 -16.58 -18.75
C GLU A 369 -8.80 -17.71 -19.70
N GLU A 370 -9.52 -17.91 -20.80
CA GLU A 370 -9.21 -18.98 -21.77
C GLU A 370 -7.79 -18.85 -22.35
N ARG A 371 -7.32 -17.62 -22.51
CA ARG A 371 -5.95 -17.29 -22.96
C ARG A 371 -5.32 -16.33 -21.95
N PRO A 372 -4.83 -16.84 -20.81
CA PRO A 372 -4.27 -15.99 -19.78
C PRO A 372 -3.00 -15.33 -20.32
N LYS A 373 -2.81 -14.05 -19.97
CA LYS A 373 -1.57 -13.33 -20.33
C LYS A 373 -0.35 -13.81 -19.55
N PHE A 374 -0.57 -14.54 -18.47
CA PHE A 374 0.45 -15.09 -17.59
C PHE A 374 0.04 -16.46 -17.08
N GLU A 375 0.97 -17.40 -17.11
CA GLU A 375 0.77 -18.76 -16.61
C GLU A 375 1.85 -19.11 -15.60
N PHE A 376 1.45 -19.65 -14.45
CA PHE A 376 2.41 -20.18 -13.48
C PHE A 376 3.08 -21.48 -13.95
N TYR A 377 2.42 -22.20 -14.86
CA TYR A 377 2.94 -23.44 -15.43
C TYR A 377 3.84 -23.12 -16.62
N ASP A 378 5.08 -23.60 -16.55
CA ASP A 378 6.03 -23.60 -17.66
C ASP A 378 7.00 -24.75 -17.43
N PRO A 379 7.12 -25.71 -18.37
CA PRO A 379 8.01 -26.85 -18.21
C PRO A 379 9.50 -26.49 -18.11
N GLU A 380 9.92 -25.40 -18.73
CA GLU A 380 11.33 -24.97 -18.77
C GLU A 380 11.67 -24.08 -17.57
N THR A 381 10.73 -23.20 -17.19
CA THR A 381 10.93 -22.20 -16.11
C THR A 381 9.78 -22.22 -15.10
N PRO A 382 9.60 -23.33 -14.36
CA PRO A 382 8.49 -23.47 -13.43
C PRO A 382 8.62 -22.50 -12.25
N PHE A 383 7.48 -22.06 -11.72
CA PHE A 383 7.44 -21.39 -10.41
C PHE A 383 7.44 -22.43 -9.29
N TYR A 384 8.37 -22.29 -8.36
CA TYR A 384 8.50 -23.14 -7.19
C TYR A 384 7.62 -22.62 -6.04
N THR A 385 7.08 -23.53 -5.25
CA THR A 385 6.38 -23.20 -4.00
C THR A 385 6.46 -24.36 -3.02
N SER A 386 5.98 -24.16 -1.80
CA SER A 386 6.06 -25.17 -0.73
C SER A 386 5.26 -26.42 -1.11
N PRO A 387 5.88 -27.61 -1.22
CA PRO A 387 5.14 -28.85 -1.39
C PRO A 387 4.50 -29.23 -0.05
N ARG A 388 3.19 -29.50 -0.10
CA ARG A 388 2.35 -29.65 1.10
C ARG A 388 1.72 -31.02 1.25
N PHE A 389 1.99 -31.94 0.32
CA PHE A 389 1.46 -33.31 0.30
C PHE A 389 -0.06 -33.36 0.56
N LEU A 390 -0.80 -32.39 0.00
CA LEU A 390 -2.25 -32.32 0.14
C LEU A 390 -2.90 -33.40 -0.72
N PRO A 391 -4.04 -33.97 -0.27
CA PRO A 391 -4.79 -34.89 -1.11
C PRO A 391 -5.30 -34.16 -2.37
N PRO A 392 -5.62 -34.92 -3.44
CA PRO A 392 -6.38 -34.39 -4.56
C PRO A 392 -7.71 -33.78 -4.08
N THR A 393 -8.19 -32.76 -4.80
CA THR A 393 -9.47 -32.12 -4.49
C THR A 393 -10.62 -33.09 -4.72
N LYS A 394 -11.54 -33.16 -3.76
CA LYS A 394 -12.77 -33.92 -3.86
C LYS A 394 -13.91 -32.99 -4.28
N ALA A 395 -14.48 -33.23 -5.45
CA ALA A 395 -15.63 -32.50 -5.97
C ALA A 395 -16.81 -33.44 -6.22
N GLU A 396 -17.96 -33.13 -5.63
CA GLU A 396 -19.17 -33.92 -5.73
C GLU A 396 -20.29 -33.08 -6.34
N LYS A 397 -20.81 -33.49 -7.51
CA LYS A 397 -21.91 -32.81 -8.24
C LYS A 397 -21.71 -31.28 -8.37
N CYS A 398 -20.48 -30.85 -8.63
CA CYS A 398 -20.14 -29.43 -8.75
C CYS A 398 -20.19 -28.96 -10.19
N ARG A 399 -20.50 -27.68 -10.40
CA ARG A 399 -20.35 -26.99 -11.70
C ARG A 399 -19.19 -26.01 -11.60
N MET A 400 -18.22 -26.11 -12.49
CA MET A 400 -17.06 -25.22 -12.55
C MET A 400 -16.92 -24.66 -13.96
N VAL A 401 -16.84 -23.34 -14.08
CA VAL A 401 -16.71 -22.65 -15.37
C VAL A 401 -15.63 -21.59 -15.23
N ASP A 402 -14.62 -21.62 -16.10
CA ASP A 402 -13.50 -20.66 -16.10
C ASP A 402 -12.90 -20.47 -14.70
N SER A 403 -12.47 -21.54 -14.05
CA SER A 403 -12.07 -21.49 -12.63
C SER A 403 -10.88 -22.39 -12.33
N ILE A 404 -9.98 -21.93 -11.45
CA ILE A 404 -8.83 -22.70 -10.98
C ILE A 404 -9.13 -23.23 -9.58
N ILE A 405 -8.98 -24.54 -9.39
CA ILE A 405 -9.18 -25.20 -8.09
C ILE A 405 -7.84 -25.80 -7.63
N SER A 406 -7.37 -25.31 -6.49
CA SER A 406 -6.11 -25.78 -5.88
C SER A 406 -6.29 -27.12 -5.18
N HIS A 407 -5.18 -27.70 -4.70
CA HIS A 407 -5.18 -29.00 -4.02
C HIS A 407 -5.91 -29.00 -2.67
N GLY A 408 -6.40 -30.18 -2.29
CA GLY A 408 -6.96 -30.41 -0.97
C GLY A 408 -8.34 -29.78 -0.73
N CYS A 409 -9.07 -29.37 -1.77
CA CYS A 409 -10.38 -28.76 -1.59
C CYS A 409 -11.48 -29.83 -1.40
N PHE A 410 -12.53 -29.45 -0.67
CA PHE A 410 -13.75 -30.24 -0.50
C PHE A 410 -14.94 -29.44 -1.02
N LEU A 411 -15.47 -29.84 -2.17
CA LEU A 411 -16.50 -29.13 -2.90
C LEU A 411 -17.73 -30.03 -3.03
N ARG A 412 -18.89 -29.58 -2.52
CA ARG A 412 -20.13 -30.36 -2.50
C ARG A 412 -21.27 -29.55 -3.10
N GLU A 413 -21.87 -30.05 -4.18
CA GLU A 413 -23.07 -29.48 -4.83
C GLU A 413 -23.01 -27.94 -4.98
N CYS A 414 -21.86 -27.43 -5.43
CA CYS A 414 -21.61 -25.99 -5.56
C CYS A 414 -21.38 -25.57 -7.02
N SER A 415 -21.60 -24.29 -7.30
CA SER A 415 -21.32 -23.65 -8.59
C SER A 415 -20.22 -22.60 -8.44
N VAL A 416 -19.14 -22.74 -9.19
CA VAL A 416 -17.98 -21.84 -9.18
C VAL A 416 -17.76 -21.32 -10.60
N GLN A 417 -17.77 -20.00 -10.76
CA GLN A 417 -17.59 -19.33 -12.06
C GLN A 417 -16.55 -18.21 -11.97
N ARG A 418 -15.64 -18.13 -12.94
CA ARG A 418 -14.62 -17.06 -13.03
C ARG A 418 -13.92 -16.80 -11.70
N SER A 419 -13.47 -17.86 -11.03
CA SER A 419 -13.02 -17.82 -9.63
C SER A 419 -11.80 -18.70 -9.38
N ILE A 420 -11.00 -18.34 -8.38
CA ILE A 420 -9.86 -19.13 -7.92
C ILE A 420 -10.13 -19.62 -6.51
N ILE A 421 -10.05 -20.93 -6.32
CA ILE A 421 -10.24 -21.60 -5.04
C ILE A 421 -8.89 -22.11 -4.54
N GLY A 422 -8.40 -21.49 -3.47
CA GLY A 422 -7.10 -21.78 -2.86
C GLY A 422 -7.07 -23.09 -2.08
N GLU A 423 -5.88 -23.48 -1.65
CA GLU A 423 -5.62 -24.74 -0.97
C GLU A 423 -6.54 -24.98 0.26
N ARG A 424 -6.95 -26.24 0.48
CA ARG A 424 -7.76 -26.68 1.63
C ARG A 424 -9.15 -26.03 1.75
N SER A 425 -9.65 -25.40 0.69
CA SER A 425 -10.95 -24.74 0.73
C SER A 425 -12.10 -25.73 0.86
N ARG A 426 -13.13 -25.35 1.62
CA ARG A 426 -14.36 -26.12 1.80
C ARG A 426 -15.57 -25.30 1.35
N LEU A 427 -16.30 -25.82 0.37
CA LEU A 427 -17.57 -25.27 -0.11
C LEU A 427 -18.69 -26.29 0.15
N ASP A 428 -19.71 -25.86 0.90
CA ASP A 428 -20.86 -26.72 1.22
C ASP A 428 -21.98 -26.63 0.16
N TYR A 429 -23.03 -27.44 0.35
CA TYR A 429 -24.15 -27.57 -0.59
C TYR A 429 -24.80 -26.22 -0.96
N GLY A 430 -25.11 -26.02 -2.24
CA GLY A 430 -25.83 -24.84 -2.72
C GLY A 430 -24.99 -23.56 -2.76
N VAL A 431 -23.67 -23.65 -2.57
CA VAL A 431 -22.77 -22.49 -2.66
C VAL A 431 -22.61 -22.02 -4.10
N GLU A 432 -22.77 -20.72 -4.33
CA GLU A 432 -22.54 -20.06 -5.62
C GLU A 432 -21.44 -19.01 -5.49
N LEU A 433 -20.31 -19.22 -6.15
CA LEU A 433 -19.19 -18.28 -6.24
C LEU A 433 -19.05 -17.74 -7.65
N GLN A 434 -18.98 -16.42 -7.77
CA GLN A 434 -18.74 -15.74 -9.03
C GLN A 434 -17.69 -14.64 -8.83
N ASP A 435 -16.72 -14.53 -9.75
CA ASP A 435 -15.70 -13.48 -9.69
C ASP A 435 -15.02 -13.41 -8.30
N THR A 436 -14.66 -14.56 -7.74
CA THR A 436 -14.22 -14.66 -6.33
C THR A 436 -12.83 -15.28 -6.24
N LEU A 437 -11.96 -14.65 -5.45
CA LEU A 437 -10.65 -15.18 -5.10
C LEU A 437 -10.68 -15.67 -3.65
N MET A 438 -10.67 -16.98 -3.44
CA MET A 438 -10.60 -17.59 -2.12
C MET A 438 -9.17 -18.06 -1.85
N LEU A 439 -8.50 -17.49 -0.84
CA LEU A 439 -7.10 -17.81 -0.52
C LEU A 439 -6.92 -19.16 0.20
N GLY A 440 -8.02 -19.73 0.70
CA GLY A 440 -8.06 -21.08 1.26
C GLY A 440 -7.91 -21.16 2.78
N ALA A 441 -7.34 -22.26 3.27
CA ALA A 441 -7.13 -22.51 4.68
C ALA A 441 -5.74 -23.09 4.98
N ASP A 442 -5.20 -22.79 6.16
CA ASP A 442 -3.88 -23.28 6.58
C ASP A 442 -3.95 -24.71 7.14
N TYR A 443 -5.12 -25.17 7.60
CA TYR A 443 -5.35 -26.49 8.18
C TYR A 443 -6.78 -26.98 7.90
N TYR A 444 -7.00 -28.29 8.08
CA TYR A 444 -8.34 -28.89 8.02
C TYR A 444 -8.95 -28.98 9.42
N GLN A 445 -10.27 -28.86 9.48
CA GLN A 445 -11.03 -29.23 10.66
C GLN A 445 -11.55 -30.66 10.49
N THR A 446 -11.58 -31.42 11.58
CA THR A 446 -12.14 -32.78 11.57
C THR A 446 -13.67 -32.71 11.47
N GLU A 447 -14.31 -33.76 10.94
CA GLU A 447 -15.77 -33.82 10.86
C GLU A 447 -16.42 -33.73 12.26
N SER A 448 -15.77 -34.26 13.30
CA SER A 448 -16.22 -34.14 14.70
C SER A 448 -16.13 -32.70 15.23
N GLU A 449 -15.02 -32.00 14.96
CA GLU A 449 -14.89 -30.57 15.31
C GLU A 449 -15.96 -29.72 14.62
N ILE A 450 -16.22 -29.99 13.34
CA ILE A 450 -17.24 -29.28 12.57
C ILE A 450 -18.63 -29.55 13.13
N ALA A 451 -18.95 -30.81 13.40
CA ALA A 451 -20.24 -31.18 14.00
C ALA A 451 -20.43 -30.53 15.38
N SER A 452 -19.39 -30.49 16.22
CA SER A 452 -19.42 -29.82 17.53
C SER A 452 -19.64 -28.31 17.39
N LEU A 453 -18.92 -27.66 16.46
CA LEU A 453 -19.09 -26.23 16.22
C LEU A 453 -20.51 -25.90 15.76
N LEU A 454 -21.05 -26.70 14.83
CA LEU A 454 -22.41 -26.53 14.35
C LEU A 454 -23.45 -26.77 15.46
N ALA A 455 -23.23 -27.75 16.35
CA ALA A 455 -24.08 -28.02 17.51
C ALA A 455 -24.07 -26.87 18.53
N GLU A 456 -22.93 -26.18 18.67
CA GLU A 456 -22.79 -24.97 19.49
C GLU A 456 -23.33 -23.69 18.79
N GLY A 457 -23.83 -23.80 17.56
CA GLY A 457 -24.28 -22.64 16.77
C GLY A 457 -23.13 -21.77 16.23
N LYS A 458 -21.90 -22.30 16.16
CA LYS A 458 -20.73 -21.64 15.60
C LYS A 458 -20.52 -22.02 14.13
N VAL A 459 -19.86 -21.14 13.40
CA VAL A 459 -19.55 -21.33 11.98
C VAL A 459 -18.17 -22.00 11.80
N PRO A 460 -18.07 -23.11 11.06
CA PRO A 460 -16.78 -23.73 10.71
C PRO A 460 -16.02 -22.95 9.63
N ILE A 461 -14.76 -23.31 9.38
CA ILE A 461 -13.93 -22.74 8.32
C ILE A 461 -14.47 -23.17 6.95
N GLY A 462 -14.50 -22.22 6.01
CA GLY A 462 -15.04 -22.42 4.67
C GLY A 462 -16.36 -21.69 4.48
N ILE A 463 -17.12 -22.14 3.48
CA ILE A 463 -18.37 -21.50 3.05
C ILE A 463 -19.54 -22.42 3.34
N GLY A 464 -20.44 -21.96 4.21
CA GLY A 464 -21.65 -22.67 4.61
C GLY A 464 -22.71 -22.72 3.52
N LYS A 465 -23.72 -23.56 3.75
CA LYS A 465 -24.76 -23.93 2.77
C LYS A 465 -25.52 -22.73 2.19
N ASP A 466 -25.98 -22.84 0.95
CA ASP A 466 -26.85 -21.87 0.28
C ASP A 466 -26.32 -20.42 0.27
N THR A 467 -24.98 -20.29 0.27
CA THR A 467 -24.30 -18.99 0.32
C THR A 467 -23.91 -18.52 -1.07
N LYS A 468 -24.15 -17.24 -1.36
CA LYS A 468 -23.89 -16.61 -2.65
C LYS A 468 -22.89 -15.47 -2.50
N ILE A 469 -21.77 -15.54 -3.20
CA ILE A 469 -20.69 -14.55 -3.12
C ILE A 469 -20.32 -14.09 -4.53
N ARG A 470 -20.24 -12.77 -4.71
CA ARG A 470 -19.81 -12.15 -5.97
C ARG A 470 -18.78 -11.05 -5.73
N LYS A 471 -17.78 -10.97 -6.61
CA LYS A 471 -16.75 -9.91 -6.62
C LYS A 471 -16.07 -9.72 -5.26
N CYS A 472 -15.47 -10.80 -4.76
CA CYS A 472 -14.95 -10.88 -3.40
C CYS A 472 -13.56 -11.52 -3.33
N ILE A 473 -12.74 -11.06 -2.39
CA ILE A 473 -11.55 -11.77 -1.91
C ILE A 473 -11.89 -12.36 -0.55
N ILE A 474 -11.66 -13.66 -0.37
CA ILE A 474 -11.86 -14.38 0.89
C ILE A 474 -10.49 -14.79 1.40
N ASP A 475 -10.02 -14.13 2.45
CA ASP A 475 -8.73 -14.41 3.06
C ASP A 475 -8.76 -15.72 3.88
N LYS A 476 -7.60 -16.15 4.36
CA LYS A 476 -7.41 -17.48 4.92
C LYS A 476 -8.25 -17.72 6.16
N ASN A 477 -8.70 -18.97 6.28
CA ASN A 477 -9.38 -19.47 7.47
C ASN A 477 -10.69 -18.70 7.80
N ALA A 478 -11.27 -18.01 6.82
CA ALA A 478 -12.56 -17.34 6.98
C ALA A 478 -13.68 -18.36 7.26
N LYS A 479 -14.64 -17.96 8.09
CA LYS A 479 -15.78 -18.76 8.52
C LYS A 479 -17.06 -18.10 8.04
N ILE A 480 -17.60 -18.56 6.92
CA ILE A 480 -18.81 -17.97 6.32
C ILE A 480 -19.98 -18.90 6.59
N GLY A 481 -21.01 -18.36 7.26
CA GLY A 481 -22.21 -19.08 7.66
C GLY A 481 -23.07 -19.57 6.50
N LYS A 482 -24.19 -20.20 6.82
CA LYS A 482 -25.20 -20.61 5.83
C LYS A 482 -26.11 -19.45 5.42
N ASN A 483 -26.70 -19.51 4.23
CA ASN A 483 -27.62 -18.50 3.70
C ASN A 483 -27.03 -17.08 3.67
N VAL A 484 -25.70 -16.97 3.51
CA VAL A 484 -25.02 -15.68 3.45
C VAL A 484 -25.06 -15.16 2.01
N ILE A 485 -25.29 -13.86 1.85
CA ILE A 485 -25.23 -13.21 0.54
C ILE A 485 -24.26 -12.05 0.64
N ILE A 486 -23.14 -12.14 -0.10
CA ILE A 486 -22.13 -11.09 -0.19
C ILE A 486 -22.13 -10.57 -1.61
N MET A 487 -22.78 -9.42 -1.80
CA MET A 487 -22.82 -8.72 -3.08
C MET A 487 -22.80 -7.20 -2.86
N ASN A 488 -21.86 -6.52 -3.50
CA ASN A 488 -21.76 -5.05 -3.48
C ASN A 488 -22.75 -4.38 -4.44
N LYS A 489 -24.07 -4.56 -4.19
CA LYS A 489 -25.13 -4.00 -5.05
C LYS A 489 -25.12 -2.47 -5.13
N GLY A 490 -24.67 -1.79 -4.08
CA GLY A 490 -24.60 -0.33 -4.00
C GLY A 490 -23.33 0.25 -4.62
N ASP A 491 -22.50 -0.58 -5.26
CA ASP A 491 -21.21 -0.21 -5.87
C ASP A 491 -20.34 0.69 -4.96
N VAL A 492 -20.33 0.34 -3.68
CA VAL A 492 -19.55 1.07 -2.66
C VAL A 492 -18.08 0.90 -3.01
N GLN A 493 -17.33 1.99 -3.19
CA GLN A 493 -15.92 1.90 -3.57
C GLN A 493 -15.02 1.59 -2.37
N GLU A 494 -15.26 2.24 -1.23
CA GLU A 494 -14.42 2.15 -0.04
C GLU A 494 -15.29 2.01 1.20
N ALA A 495 -15.02 1.01 2.05
CA ALA A 495 -15.70 0.84 3.33
C ALA A 495 -14.83 0.10 4.34
N ASP A 496 -14.82 0.60 5.57
CA ASP A 496 -14.15 -0.04 6.70
C ASP A 496 -15.19 -0.58 7.67
N ARG A 497 -15.20 -1.91 7.85
CA ARG A 497 -16.13 -2.63 8.72
C ARG A 497 -15.43 -3.76 9.48
N PRO A 498 -14.39 -3.45 10.29
CA PRO A 498 -13.61 -4.45 11.02
C PRO A 498 -14.46 -5.31 11.97
N GLU A 499 -15.44 -4.72 12.66
CA GLU A 499 -16.34 -5.43 13.57
C GLU A 499 -17.20 -6.48 12.85
N GLU A 500 -17.46 -6.23 11.57
CA GLU A 500 -18.24 -7.09 10.70
C GLU A 500 -17.37 -8.06 9.87
N GLY A 501 -16.05 -8.01 10.04
CA GLY A 501 -15.08 -8.93 9.45
C GLY A 501 -14.74 -8.68 7.98
N PHE A 502 -15.03 -7.50 7.42
CA PHE A 502 -14.72 -7.20 6.02
C PHE A 502 -14.34 -5.74 5.77
N TYR A 503 -13.71 -5.52 4.63
CA TYR A 503 -13.40 -4.21 4.06
C TYR A 503 -13.87 -4.18 2.61
N ILE A 504 -14.08 -2.98 2.07
CA ILE A 504 -14.29 -2.77 0.65
C ILE A 504 -13.19 -1.84 0.16
N ARG A 505 -12.49 -2.23 -0.90
CA ARG A 505 -11.43 -1.47 -1.57
C ARG A 505 -11.67 -1.51 -3.06
N SER A 506 -11.75 -0.35 -3.71
CA SER A 506 -12.02 -0.23 -5.16
C SER A 506 -13.23 -1.06 -5.63
N GLY A 507 -14.29 -1.12 -4.81
CA GLY A 507 -15.51 -1.87 -5.12
C GLY A 507 -15.42 -3.39 -4.90
N ILE A 508 -14.27 -3.90 -4.46
CA ILE A 508 -14.04 -5.33 -4.17
C ILE A 508 -14.21 -5.56 -2.67
N THR A 509 -15.04 -6.54 -2.30
CA THR A 509 -15.23 -6.92 -0.90
C THR A 509 -14.08 -7.84 -0.47
N VAL A 510 -13.43 -7.57 0.65
CA VAL A 510 -12.34 -8.37 1.22
C VAL A 510 -12.74 -8.86 2.61
N ILE A 511 -12.99 -10.16 2.74
CA ILE A 511 -13.24 -10.82 4.03
C ILE A 511 -11.87 -11.11 4.66
N VAL A 512 -11.65 -10.63 5.89
CA VAL A 512 -10.32 -10.74 6.53
C VAL A 512 -10.02 -12.13 7.07
N GLU A 513 -8.73 -12.40 7.28
CA GLU A 513 -8.26 -13.65 7.86
C GLU A 513 -9.00 -13.97 9.17
N LYS A 514 -9.50 -15.21 9.30
CA LYS A 514 -10.25 -15.71 10.47
C LYS A 514 -11.54 -14.95 10.80
N ALA A 515 -12.03 -14.09 9.91
CA ALA A 515 -13.33 -13.44 10.08
C ALA A 515 -14.46 -14.48 10.18
N THR A 516 -15.49 -14.15 10.97
CA THR A 516 -16.71 -14.96 11.05
C THR A 516 -17.89 -14.13 10.54
N ILE A 517 -18.51 -14.60 9.45
CA ILE A 517 -19.75 -14.04 8.92
C ILE A 517 -20.88 -14.95 9.37
N GLN A 518 -21.82 -14.41 10.14
CA GLN A 518 -22.90 -15.19 10.76
C GLN A 518 -23.91 -15.70 9.73
N ASP A 519 -24.63 -16.76 10.11
CA ASP A 519 -25.72 -17.34 9.33
C ASP A 519 -26.78 -16.30 8.93
N GLY A 520 -27.33 -16.42 7.73
CA GLY A 520 -28.42 -15.59 7.23
C GLY A 520 -28.03 -14.14 6.94
N THR A 521 -26.74 -13.80 7.01
CA THR A 521 -26.25 -12.44 6.72
C THR A 521 -26.51 -12.12 5.24
N ARG A 522 -27.66 -11.49 4.95
CA ARG A 522 -28.00 -10.97 3.63
C ARG A 522 -27.43 -9.56 3.48
N ARG A 523 -26.14 -9.45 3.17
CA ARG A 523 -25.56 -8.17 2.77
C ARG A 523 -25.85 -7.93 1.29
N LEU A 524 -27.12 -7.62 1.03
CA LEU A 524 -27.44 -6.71 -0.05
C LEU A 524 -26.92 -5.36 0.41
N LEU A 525 -25.80 -4.90 -0.13
CA LEU A 525 -25.33 -3.53 0.10
C LEU A 525 -26.29 -2.55 -0.59
N PHE A 526 -27.56 -2.52 -0.16
CA PHE A 526 -28.50 -1.43 -0.46
C PHE A 526 -28.24 -0.32 0.55
N LEU A 527 -27.95 0.86 0.01
CA LEU A 527 -28.12 2.17 0.62
C LEU A 527 -27.78 2.22 2.11
N SER A 528 -26.49 2.47 2.39
CA SER A 528 -26.09 3.59 3.23
C SER A 528 -27.18 4.09 4.21
N GLN A 529 -27.28 3.44 5.39
CA GLN A 529 -27.61 4.15 6.63
C GLN A 529 -26.66 5.35 6.87
N SER A 530 -25.60 5.45 6.07
CA SER A 530 -24.71 6.59 5.97
C SER A 530 -25.34 7.82 5.31
N GLN A 531 -26.52 7.78 4.68
CA GLN A 531 -27.20 8.99 4.18
C GLN A 531 -27.88 9.80 5.30
N ILE A 532 -28.30 9.17 6.39
CA ILE A 532 -28.83 9.90 7.57
C ILE A 532 -27.67 10.57 8.34
N CYS A 533 -26.52 9.90 8.42
CA CYS A 533 -25.29 10.53 8.92
C CYS A 533 -24.70 11.56 7.95
N PHE A 534 -24.82 11.39 6.63
CA PHE A 534 -24.33 12.39 5.67
C PHE A 534 -25.22 13.64 5.63
N PHE A 535 -26.53 13.53 5.82
CA PHE A 535 -27.39 14.72 5.93
C PHE A 535 -27.09 15.54 7.20
N PHE A 536 -26.74 14.88 8.32
CA PHE A 536 -26.29 15.59 9.53
C PHE A 536 -24.80 16.03 9.47
N ALA A 537 -23.94 15.29 8.76
CA ALA A 537 -22.54 15.67 8.52
C ALA A 537 -22.42 16.81 7.48
N ALA A 538 -23.34 16.90 6.51
CA ALA A 538 -23.39 17.98 5.53
C ALA A 538 -23.92 19.29 6.13
N SER A 539 -24.74 19.22 7.19
CA SER A 539 -25.11 20.42 7.97
C SER A 539 -24.03 20.86 8.98
N SER A 540 -23.01 20.02 9.24
CA SER A 540 -21.89 20.33 10.14
C SER A 540 -20.55 20.55 9.42
N ARG A 541 -20.48 20.29 8.11
CA ARG A 541 -19.41 20.76 7.22
C ARG A 541 -19.82 22.02 6.47
N GLY A 542 -20.02 23.10 7.23
CA GLY A 542 -19.82 24.44 6.71
C GLY A 542 -18.31 24.71 6.61
N LEU A 543 -17.81 24.77 5.37
CA LEU A 543 -16.58 25.45 4.91
C LEU A 543 -15.40 25.54 5.91
N SER A 544 -14.37 24.74 5.67
CA SER A 544 -13.00 25.22 5.94
C SER A 544 -12.69 26.34 4.95
N LEU A 545 -12.76 27.58 5.43
CA LEU A 545 -12.19 28.78 4.80
C LEU A 545 -10.67 28.62 4.76
N ARG A 546 -10.13 27.87 3.79
CA ARG A 546 -8.72 27.86 3.36
C ARG A 546 -8.55 27.02 2.09
N LYS A 547 -9.05 27.55 0.97
CA LYS A 547 -8.59 27.32 -0.42
C LYS A 547 -9.65 27.85 -1.38
N LEU A 548 -9.75 29.17 -1.47
CA LEU A 548 -10.26 29.95 -2.62
C LEU A 548 -9.80 31.40 -2.41
N ILE A 549 -8.49 31.58 -2.30
CA ILE A 549 -7.81 32.89 -2.42
C ILE A 549 -6.49 32.59 -3.15
N PRO A 550 -6.27 33.10 -4.38
CA PRO A 550 -4.97 33.04 -5.03
C PRO A 550 -3.99 33.94 -4.29
N SER A 551 -2.74 33.51 -4.23
CA SER A 551 -1.60 34.25 -3.71
C SER A 551 -1.41 35.62 -4.37
N SER A 552 -1.32 36.67 -3.58
CA SER A 552 -0.40 37.79 -3.89
C SER A 552 0.12 38.41 -2.59
N SER A 553 1.43 38.47 -2.53
CA SER A 553 2.31 39.08 -1.54
C SER A 553 1.95 40.52 -1.19
N SER A 554 2.21 40.87 0.08
CA SER A 554 2.21 42.19 0.70
C SER A 554 2.90 43.30 -0.09
N PRO A 555 2.54 44.57 0.13
CA PRO A 555 3.44 45.40 0.93
C PRO A 555 2.78 46.33 1.96
N SER A 556 3.67 46.90 2.75
CA SER A 556 3.60 47.74 3.95
C SER A 556 2.82 49.06 3.86
N VAL A 557 2.42 49.51 5.05
CA VAL A 557 1.88 50.82 5.42
C VAL A 557 2.74 51.99 4.91
N SER A 558 2.12 52.95 4.20
CA SER A 558 2.45 54.40 4.31
C SER A 558 1.38 55.28 3.65
N ARG A 559 1.15 56.43 4.27
CA ARG A 559 0.36 57.61 3.83
C ARG A 559 0.47 57.87 2.32
N ILE A 560 -0.59 58.41 1.70
CA ILE A 560 -0.64 59.72 1.00
C ILE A 560 -1.95 59.87 0.19
N THR A 561 -2.60 61.02 0.44
CA THR A 561 -3.53 61.87 -0.35
C THR A 561 -4.63 61.35 -1.27
N MET A 562 -5.74 62.10 -1.20
CA MET A 562 -6.79 62.21 -2.22
C MET A 562 -6.22 62.58 -3.59
N GLU A 563 -6.74 61.95 -4.64
CA GLU A 563 -7.09 62.58 -5.92
C GLU A 563 -7.99 61.62 -6.72
N GLY A 564 -8.90 62.20 -7.50
CA GLY A 564 -10.06 61.51 -8.07
C GLY A 564 -9.88 60.92 -9.47
N SER A 565 -11.05 60.63 -10.06
CA SER A 565 -11.33 60.31 -11.46
C SER A 565 -11.58 58.84 -11.80
N GLY A 566 -12.87 58.55 -12.00
CA GLY A 566 -13.38 57.97 -13.26
C GLY A 566 -13.17 56.49 -13.54
N GLY A 567 -14.27 55.72 -13.59
CA GLY A 567 -14.26 54.41 -14.24
C GLY A 567 -15.41 53.51 -13.83
N ASP A 568 -16.60 53.79 -14.35
CA ASP A 568 -17.81 52.98 -14.19
C ASP A 568 -17.69 51.63 -14.91
N SER A 569 -18.09 50.54 -14.26
CA SER A 569 -18.72 49.37 -14.93
C SER A 569 -19.24 48.39 -13.88
N GLY A 570 -20.52 48.59 -13.52
CA GLY A 570 -21.27 47.69 -12.65
C GLY A 570 -21.57 46.34 -13.30
N SER A 571 -21.47 45.28 -12.51
CA SER A 571 -22.09 43.98 -12.79
C SER A 571 -23.26 43.78 -11.81
N MET A 572 -24.45 43.58 -12.38
CA MET A 572 -25.74 43.51 -11.69
C MET A 572 -25.86 42.28 -10.78
N ALA A 573 -26.02 42.49 -9.47
CA ALA A 573 -26.50 41.47 -8.54
C ALA A 573 -28.03 41.32 -8.62
N THR A 574 -28.52 40.08 -8.65
CA THR A 574 -29.95 39.75 -8.77
C THR A 574 -30.81 40.34 -7.62
N PRO A 575 -32.08 40.72 -7.85
CA PRO A 575 -32.93 41.36 -6.83
C PRO A 575 -33.19 40.47 -5.59
N VAL A 576 -33.11 39.15 -5.75
CA VAL A 576 -33.20 38.18 -4.63
C VAL A 576 -31.95 38.27 -3.75
N GLN A 577 -30.77 38.37 -4.34
CA GLN A 577 -29.52 38.50 -3.58
C GLN A 577 -29.48 39.80 -2.78
N LYS A 578 -29.99 40.92 -3.33
CA LYS A 578 -30.09 42.19 -2.60
C LYS A 578 -31.01 42.08 -1.37
N LYS A 579 -32.20 41.49 -1.51
CA LYS A 579 -33.13 41.28 -0.38
C LYS A 579 -32.56 40.36 0.70
N VAL A 580 -31.86 39.29 0.31
CA VAL A 580 -31.17 38.40 1.26
C VAL A 580 -30.05 39.16 1.99
N HIS A 581 -29.32 40.02 1.28
CA HIS A 581 -28.23 40.80 1.86
C HIS A 581 -28.73 41.89 2.81
N GLU A 582 -29.89 42.50 2.54
CA GLU A 582 -30.57 43.44 3.44
C GLU A 582 -31.10 42.73 4.69
N ALA A 583 -31.79 41.59 4.53
CA ALA A 583 -32.27 40.79 5.65
C ALA A 583 -31.12 40.30 6.55
N TRP A 584 -29.99 39.91 5.95
CA TRP A 584 -28.79 39.52 6.68
C TRP A 584 -28.19 40.67 7.49
N ARG A 585 -28.16 41.90 6.94
CA ARG A 585 -27.71 43.10 7.68
C ARG A 585 -28.61 43.43 8.86
N VAL A 586 -29.93 43.38 8.67
CA VAL A 586 -30.89 43.61 9.77
C VAL A 586 -30.73 42.53 10.85
N TYR A 587 -30.59 41.27 10.45
CA TYR A 587 -30.34 40.16 11.37
C TYR A 587 -29.05 40.36 12.17
N GLN A 588 -27.95 40.74 11.52
CA GLN A 588 -26.68 41.05 12.19
C GLN A 588 -26.81 42.24 13.13
N TYR A 589 -27.54 43.30 12.74
CA TYR A 589 -27.79 44.47 13.59
C TYR A 589 -28.50 44.10 14.91
N TYR A 590 -29.55 43.28 14.84
CA TYR A 590 -30.23 42.79 16.05
C TYR A 590 -29.35 41.86 16.87
N LEU A 591 -28.58 41.00 16.21
CA LEU A 591 -27.65 40.07 16.86
C LEU A 591 -26.57 40.83 17.65
N ASP A 592 -25.99 41.88 17.07
CA ASP A 592 -25.01 42.75 17.71
C ASP A 592 -25.61 43.52 18.89
N LYS A 593 -26.86 43.98 18.78
CA LYS A 593 -27.60 44.65 19.87
C LYS A 593 -27.87 43.74 21.07
N THR A 594 -27.90 42.42 20.88
CA THR A 594 -28.08 41.44 21.98
C THR A 594 -26.78 41.04 22.69
N THR A 595 -25.62 41.38 22.14
CA THR A 595 -24.29 41.06 22.69
C THR A 595 -24.08 41.43 24.18
N PRO A 596 -24.46 42.64 24.64
CA PRO A 596 -24.18 43.05 26.03
C PRO A 596 -25.06 42.38 27.09
N HIS A 597 -26.22 41.81 26.73
CA HIS A 597 -27.15 41.20 27.69
C HIS A 597 -26.97 39.68 27.78
N SER A 598 -25.98 39.19 28.53
CA SER A 598 -25.75 37.73 28.68
C SER A 598 -26.91 37.01 29.38
N THR A 599 -27.41 37.53 30.51
CA THR A 599 -28.47 36.88 31.29
C THR A 599 -29.77 36.69 30.49
N ASN A 600 -30.23 37.73 29.78
CA ASN A 600 -31.47 37.68 29.02
C ASN A 600 -31.40 36.71 27.82
N ARG A 601 -30.21 36.55 27.23
CA ARG A 601 -29.94 35.61 26.14
C ARG A 601 -30.08 34.16 26.59
N TRP A 602 -29.51 33.82 27.75
CA TRP A 602 -29.62 32.48 28.32
C TRP A 602 -31.04 32.16 28.81
N ILE A 603 -31.76 33.14 29.35
CA ILE A 603 -33.19 33.01 29.69
C ILE A 603 -34.00 32.69 28.43
N GLY A 604 -33.78 33.41 27.32
CA GLY A 604 -34.46 33.15 26.05
C GLY A 604 -34.20 31.73 25.53
N THR A 605 -32.95 31.26 25.56
CA THR A 605 -32.62 29.87 25.16
C THR A 605 -33.27 28.83 26.06
N LEU A 606 -33.35 29.08 27.36
CA LEU A 606 -34.03 28.19 28.31
C LEU A 606 -35.53 28.08 28.01
N VAL A 607 -36.19 29.19 27.66
CA VAL A 607 -37.61 29.17 27.25
C VAL A 607 -37.80 28.34 25.98
N VAL A 608 -36.95 28.51 24.96
CA VAL A 608 -37.01 27.71 23.72
C VAL A 608 -36.77 26.21 24.01
N PHE A 609 -35.84 25.89 24.90
CA PHE A 609 -35.59 24.53 25.34
C PHE A 609 -36.81 23.91 26.02
N LEU A 610 -37.46 24.62 26.95
CA LEU A 610 -38.65 24.12 27.64
C LEU A 610 -39.82 23.89 26.66
N ILE A 611 -40.02 24.78 25.69
CA ILE A 611 -41.02 24.60 24.64
C ILE A 611 -40.72 23.35 23.79
N TYR A 612 -39.47 23.12 23.43
CA TYR A 612 -39.04 21.93 22.70
C TYR A 612 -39.29 20.64 23.50
N CYS A 613 -38.90 20.62 24.78
CA CYS A 613 -39.12 19.46 25.66
C CYS A 613 -40.61 19.16 25.83
N LEU A 614 -41.43 20.20 26.04
CA LEU A 614 -42.88 20.06 26.15
C LEU A 614 -43.47 19.46 24.86
N ARG A 615 -43.03 19.94 23.68
CA ARG A 615 -43.47 19.44 22.37
C ARG A 615 -43.14 17.96 22.17
N VAL A 616 -41.91 17.55 22.45
CA VAL A 616 -41.45 16.15 22.32
C VAL A 616 -42.20 15.24 23.31
N TYR A 617 -42.42 15.71 24.54
CA TYR A 617 -43.16 14.97 25.55
C TYR A 617 -44.63 14.78 25.17
N SER A 618 -45.30 15.81 24.65
CA SER A 618 -46.71 15.73 24.25
C SER A 618 -46.96 14.83 23.03
N ILE A 619 -45.99 14.68 22.12
CA ILE A 619 -46.16 13.89 20.88
C ILE A 619 -45.67 12.44 21.05
N HIS A 620 -44.93 12.12 22.11
CA HIS A 620 -44.30 10.81 22.29
C HIS A 620 -43.53 10.32 21.04
N GLY A 621 -42.81 11.25 20.38
CA GLY A 621 -42.13 11.02 19.11
C GLY A 621 -40.86 11.86 18.95
N PHE A 622 -40.19 11.77 17.80
CA PHE A 622 -38.97 12.54 17.46
C PHE A 622 -37.75 12.29 18.38
N TYR A 623 -37.61 11.08 18.90
CA TYR A 623 -36.49 10.69 19.77
C TYR A 623 -35.12 10.75 19.06
N ILE A 624 -35.08 10.46 17.76
CA ILE A 624 -33.85 10.56 16.96
C ILE A 624 -33.36 12.01 16.86
N ILE A 625 -34.26 12.97 16.66
CA ILE A 625 -33.93 14.40 16.62
C ILE A 625 -33.36 14.84 17.98
N SER A 626 -34.03 14.43 19.06
CA SER A 626 -33.57 14.74 20.43
C SER A 626 -32.19 14.14 20.73
N TYR A 627 -31.94 12.92 20.25
CA TYR A 627 -30.63 12.26 20.38
C TYR A 627 -29.53 12.98 19.57
N GLY A 628 -29.81 13.32 18.30
CA GLY A 628 -28.88 14.07 17.45
C GLY A 628 -28.56 15.47 18.01
N LEU A 629 -29.59 16.15 18.53
CA LEU A 629 -29.43 17.41 19.25
C LEU A 629 -28.54 17.24 20.49
N GLY A 630 -28.73 16.16 21.27
CA GLY A 630 -27.90 15.83 22.42
C GLY A 630 -26.42 15.62 22.09
N ILE A 631 -26.10 14.93 20.99
CA ILE A 631 -24.70 14.75 20.54
C ILE A 631 -24.10 16.08 20.08
N TYR A 632 -24.87 16.88 19.33
CA TYR A 632 -24.42 18.19 18.86
C TYR A 632 -24.08 19.11 20.03
N LEU A 633 -24.96 19.18 21.03
CA LEU A 633 -24.74 19.97 22.25
C LEU A 633 -23.52 19.48 23.05
N LEU A 634 -23.29 18.17 23.12
CA LEU A 634 -22.11 17.59 23.75
C LEU A 634 -20.81 18.04 23.04
N ASN A 635 -20.78 18.03 21.70
CA ASN A 635 -19.63 18.49 20.93
C ASN A 635 -19.36 20.00 21.13
N LEU A 636 -20.42 20.82 21.16
CA LEU A 636 -20.30 22.25 21.46
C LEU A 636 -19.76 22.49 22.89
N LEU A 637 -20.21 21.70 23.87
CA LEU A 637 -19.74 21.78 25.24
C LEU A 637 -18.25 21.42 25.36
N ILE A 638 -17.80 20.38 24.64
CA ILE A 638 -16.37 20.03 24.57
C ILE A 638 -15.56 21.18 23.96
N GLY A 639 -16.04 21.78 22.88
CA GLY A 639 -15.41 22.95 22.26
C GLY A 639 -15.37 24.18 23.17
N PHE A 640 -16.36 24.35 24.05
CA PHE A 640 -16.38 25.40 25.06
C PHE A 640 -15.39 25.15 26.21
N LEU A 641 -15.23 23.88 26.62
CA LEU A 641 -14.33 23.47 27.70
C LEU A 641 -12.87 23.27 27.27
N SER A 642 -12.58 23.26 25.96
CA SER A 642 -11.22 23.06 25.43
C SER A 642 -10.47 24.39 25.25
N PRO A 643 -9.15 24.45 25.54
CA PRO A 643 -8.32 25.61 25.22
C PRO A 643 -8.16 25.77 23.70
N LEU A 644 -7.92 27.01 23.24
CA LEU A 644 -7.66 27.31 21.83
C LEU A 644 -6.32 26.73 21.33
N VAL A 645 -5.33 26.65 22.22
CA VAL A 645 -4.00 26.07 21.98
C VAL A 645 -3.84 24.88 22.91
N ASP A 646 -3.66 23.69 22.34
CA ASP A 646 -3.53 22.45 23.12
C ASP A 646 -2.09 22.35 23.68
N PRO A 647 -1.90 22.22 25.00
CA PRO A 647 -0.56 22.19 25.61
C PRO A 647 0.28 20.97 25.21
N GLU A 648 -0.30 19.91 24.61
CA GLU A 648 0.48 18.79 24.05
C GLU A 648 1.14 19.12 22.69
N LEU A 649 0.66 20.12 21.95
CA LEU A 649 1.26 20.56 20.68
C LEU A 649 2.46 21.49 20.88
N GLU A 650 2.52 22.25 21.98
CA GLU A 650 3.65 23.15 22.27
C GLU A 650 4.92 22.41 22.73
N VAL A 651 4.84 21.14 23.17
CA VAL A 651 6.04 20.35 23.54
C VAL A 651 6.84 19.88 22.32
N SER A 652 6.26 19.97 21.11
CA SER A 652 6.89 19.50 19.87
C SER A 652 7.68 20.56 19.11
N ASP A 653 7.59 21.85 19.46
CA ASP A 653 8.29 22.94 18.75
C ASP A 653 8.97 23.90 19.74
N GLY A 654 10.30 23.79 19.84
CA GLY A 654 11.16 24.84 20.43
C GLY A 654 12.04 24.36 21.57
N ALA A 655 13.34 24.23 21.29
CA ALA A 655 14.37 24.13 22.32
C ALA A 655 14.38 25.42 23.16
N THR A 656 13.98 25.34 24.43
CA THR A 656 14.13 26.43 25.41
C THR A 656 15.01 25.98 26.58
N LEU A 657 15.99 26.83 26.91
CA LEU A 657 16.92 26.68 28.02
C LEU A 657 16.17 26.52 29.36
N PRO A 658 16.69 25.71 30.30
CA PRO A 658 16.02 25.46 31.57
C PRO A 658 16.23 26.67 32.48
N THR A 659 15.28 27.60 32.51
CA THR A 659 15.23 28.60 33.57
C THR A 659 14.35 28.07 34.70
N ARG A 660 15.00 27.76 35.82
CA ARG A 660 14.34 27.41 37.08
C ARG A 660 13.54 28.63 37.57
N GLY A 661 12.23 28.46 37.71
CA GLY A 661 11.40 29.21 38.66
C GLY A 661 10.67 30.44 38.10
N SER A 662 9.56 30.24 37.39
CA SER A 662 8.30 30.95 37.65
C SER A 662 7.18 30.31 36.82
N ASP A 663 6.12 29.83 37.49
CA ASP A 663 4.87 29.41 36.84
C ASP A 663 4.24 30.66 36.19
N GLU A 664 4.58 30.90 34.92
CA GLU A 664 4.01 32.00 34.14
C GLU A 664 2.55 31.65 33.77
N PHE A 665 1.62 32.34 34.41
CA PHE A 665 0.18 32.08 34.31
C PHE A 665 -0.35 32.46 32.92
N LYS A 666 -0.49 31.50 32.00
CA LYS A 666 -1.18 31.70 30.70
C LYS A 666 -2.70 31.82 30.93
N PRO A 667 -3.35 32.96 30.59
CA PRO A 667 -4.81 33.08 30.73
C PRO A 667 -5.53 32.09 29.79
N PHE A 668 -6.51 31.36 30.31
CA PHE A 668 -7.26 30.35 29.55
C PHE A 668 -8.16 31.00 28.49
N ILE A 669 -7.74 30.92 27.23
CA ILE A 669 -8.55 31.34 26.07
C ILE A 669 -9.31 30.12 25.55
N ARG A 670 -10.64 30.16 25.67
CA ARG A 670 -11.55 29.09 25.21
C ARG A 670 -11.52 28.98 23.68
N ARG A 671 -11.55 27.75 23.16
CA ARG A 671 -11.65 27.46 21.71
C ARG A 671 -12.95 27.99 21.11
N LEU A 672 -14.05 27.95 21.87
CA LEU A 672 -15.34 28.52 21.47
C LEU A 672 -15.75 29.67 22.42
N PRO A 673 -15.81 30.92 21.93
CA PRO A 673 -16.32 32.06 22.70
C PRO A 673 -17.78 31.85 23.15
N GLU A 674 -18.12 32.32 24.35
CA GLU A 674 -19.45 32.18 24.96
C GLU A 674 -20.58 32.63 24.02
N PHE A 675 -20.39 33.75 23.32
CA PHE A 675 -21.38 34.27 22.38
C PHE A 675 -21.66 33.30 21.21
N LYS A 676 -20.60 32.69 20.65
CA LYS A 676 -20.72 31.70 19.55
C LYS A 676 -21.33 30.39 20.04
N PHE A 677 -21.00 29.99 21.28
CA PHE A 677 -21.59 28.82 21.93
C PHE A 677 -23.10 29.00 22.14
N TRP A 678 -23.51 30.12 22.74
CA TRP A 678 -24.93 30.47 22.92
C TRP A 678 -25.67 30.51 21.59
N TYR A 679 -25.15 31.25 20.59
CA TYR A 679 -25.80 31.39 19.29
C TYR A 679 -26.02 30.05 18.58
N SER A 680 -24.99 29.20 18.59
CA SER A 680 -25.05 27.88 17.95
C SER A 680 -26.01 26.94 18.68
N MET A 681 -26.07 27.03 20.02
CA MET A 681 -27.02 26.28 20.85
C MET A 681 -28.47 26.71 20.58
N THR A 682 -28.77 28.00 20.60
CA THR A 682 -30.12 28.53 20.31
C THR A 682 -30.56 28.18 18.90
N LYS A 683 -29.67 28.32 17.91
CA LYS A 683 -29.95 27.94 16.51
C LYS A 683 -30.29 26.45 16.39
N ALA A 684 -29.56 25.58 17.07
CA ALA A 684 -29.82 24.14 17.05
C ALA A 684 -31.20 23.79 17.64
N PHE A 685 -31.59 24.42 18.75
CA PHE A 685 -32.94 24.24 19.31
C PHE A 685 -34.04 24.74 18.38
N CYS A 686 -33.87 25.90 17.73
CA CYS A 686 -34.85 26.42 16.77
C CYS A 686 -35.01 25.50 15.55
N ILE A 687 -33.90 24.96 15.02
CA ILE A 687 -33.93 24.00 13.90
C ILE A 687 -34.58 22.69 14.34
N ALA A 688 -34.18 22.13 15.49
CA ALA A 688 -34.77 20.90 16.01
C ALA A 688 -36.28 21.07 16.24
N PHE A 689 -36.71 22.19 16.81
CA PHE A 689 -38.12 22.52 16.97
C PHE A 689 -38.85 22.57 15.62
N LEU A 690 -38.29 23.24 14.61
CA LEU A 690 -38.88 23.27 13.27
C LEU A 690 -39.00 21.87 12.65
N MET A 691 -38.01 21.00 12.86
CA MET A 691 -38.05 19.63 12.34
C MET A 691 -39.15 18.77 13.00
N THR A 692 -39.57 19.08 14.24
CA THR A 692 -40.71 18.38 14.89
C THR A 692 -42.07 18.67 14.28
N PHE A 693 -42.18 19.58 13.30
CA PHE A 693 -43.41 19.80 12.54
C PHE A 693 -43.58 18.88 11.33
N PHE A 694 -42.52 18.18 10.91
CA PHE A 694 -42.54 17.31 9.75
C PHE A 694 -42.55 15.84 10.19
N SER A 695 -43.64 15.11 9.93
CA SER A 695 -43.80 13.70 10.30
C SER A 695 -42.77 12.75 9.68
N VAL A 696 -42.08 13.16 8.60
CA VAL A 696 -41.00 12.38 7.97
C VAL A 696 -39.83 12.10 8.93
N PHE A 697 -39.60 12.96 9.91
CA PHE A 697 -38.52 12.78 10.89
C PHE A 697 -38.96 12.04 12.16
N ASP A 698 -40.24 11.63 12.24
CA ASP A 698 -40.76 10.85 13.35
C ASP A 698 -40.62 9.35 13.08
N VAL A 699 -39.47 8.80 13.49
CA VAL A 699 -39.19 7.37 13.33
C VAL A 699 -39.39 6.68 14.69
N PRO A 700 -40.23 5.63 14.76
CA PRO A 700 -40.48 4.91 16.01
C PRO A 700 -39.21 4.16 16.43
N VAL A 701 -38.60 4.60 17.53
CA VAL A 701 -37.39 3.99 18.11
C VAL A 701 -37.56 3.87 19.62
N PHE A 702 -37.03 2.80 20.19
CA PHE A 702 -37.01 2.57 21.63
C PHE A 702 -36.08 3.56 22.33
N TRP A 703 -36.65 4.69 22.77
CA TRP A 703 -35.91 5.83 23.32
C TRP A 703 -35.07 5.56 24.58
N PRO A 704 -35.40 4.60 25.48
CA PRO A 704 -34.54 4.33 26.64
C PRO A 704 -33.14 3.86 26.26
N ILE A 705 -33.01 3.10 25.16
CA ILE A 705 -31.70 2.65 24.65
C ILE A 705 -30.89 3.85 24.15
N LEU A 706 -31.51 4.76 23.39
CA LEU A 706 -30.84 5.98 22.91
C LEU A 706 -30.39 6.87 24.07
N LEU A 707 -31.21 7.00 25.11
CA LEU A 707 -30.84 7.73 26.32
C LEU A 707 -29.65 7.07 27.02
N CYS A 708 -29.66 5.74 27.20
CA CYS A 708 -28.52 5.01 27.76
C CYS A 708 -27.23 5.24 26.96
N TYR A 709 -27.28 5.17 25.62
CA TYR A 709 -26.13 5.46 24.76
C TYR A 709 -25.64 6.90 24.93
N TRP A 710 -26.55 7.87 24.97
CA TRP A 710 -26.18 9.27 25.17
C TRP A 710 -25.54 9.48 26.54
N VAL A 711 -26.08 8.88 27.61
CA VAL A 711 -25.51 8.97 28.97
C VAL A 711 -24.11 8.34 29.03
N VAL A 712 -23.92 7.15 28.44
CA VAL A 712 -22.59 6.51 28.39
C VAL A 712 -21.60 7.37 27.60
N LEU A 713 -22.00 7.88 26.43
CA LEU A 713 -21.16 8.76 25.62
C LEU A 713 -20.81 10.05 26.37
N PHE A 714 -21.79 10.67 27.03
CA PHE A 714 -21.61 11.86 27.84
C PHE A 714 -20.62 11.62 28.98
N VAL A 715 -20.80 10.54 29.76
CA VAL A 715 -19.91 10.21 30.89
C VAL A 715 -18.49 9.92 30.40
N LEU A 716 -18.31 9.14 29.33
CA LEU A 716 -16.98 8.82 28.81
C LEU A 716 -16.25 10.05 28.29
N THR A 717 -16.93 10.89 27.51
CA THR A 717 -16.35 12.11 26.93
C THR A 717 -16.05 13.15 28.00
N MET A 718 -16.96 13.38 28.95
CA MET A 718 -16.75 14.30 30.07
C MET A 718 -15.68 13.81 31.03
N ARG A 719 -15.60 12.51 31.33
CA ARG A 719 -14.54 11.94 32.18
C ARG A 719 -13.17 12.15 31.54
N ARG A 720 -13.05 11.92 30.23
CA ARG A 720 -11.80 12.14 29.48
C ARG A 720 -11.42 13.62 29.49
N GLN A 721 -12.39 14.50 29.27
CA GLN A 721 -12.14 15.94 29.26
C GLN A 721 -11.73 16.46 30.63
N ILE A 722 -12.45 16.10 31.70
CA ILE A 722 -12.11 16.49 33.07
C ILE A 722 -10.73 15.96 33.47
N ALA A 723 -10.38 14.72 33.10
CA ALA A 723 -9.04 14.18 33.36
C ALA A 723 -7.94 14.99 32.65
N HIS A 724 -8.17 15.42 31.40
CA HIS A 724 -7.26 16.29 30.66
C HIS A 724 -7.14 17.66 31.33
N MET A 725 -8.26 18.22 31.79
CA MET A 725 -8.30 19.50 32.51
C MET A 725 -7.51 19.45 33.83
N ILE A 726 -7.62 18.35 34.59
CA ILE A 726 -6.87 18.13 35.83
C ILE A 726 -5.37 17.95 35.53
N LYS A 727 -5.02 17.17 34.50
CA LYS A 727 -3.63 16.92 34.08
C LYS A 727 -2.90 18.23 33.71
N HIS A 728 -3.59 19.13 33.02
CA HIS A 728 -3.01 20.39 32.51
C HIS A 728 -3.41 21.64 33.33
N LYS A 729 -4.00 21.44 34.52
CA LYS A 729 -4.33 22.48 35.52
C LYS A 729 -5.02 23.74 34.96
N TYR A 730 -6.00 23.59 34.06
CA TYR A 730 -6.85 24.72 33.63
C TYR A 730 -8.28 24.58 34.17
N ILE A 731 -8.76 25.61 34.86
CA ILE A 731 -10.09 25.67 35.45
C ILE A 731 -11.00 26.49 34.52
N PRO A 732 -12.15 25.96 34.04
CA PRO A 732 -12.98 26.62 33.03
C PRO A 732 -13.84 27.75 33.61
N PHE A 733 -13.99 27.80 34.93
CA PHE A 733 -14.82 28.77 35.65
C PHE A 733 -13.94 29.66 36.54
N SER A 734 -13.70 30.90 36.10
CA SER A 734 -13.18 31.96 36.97
C SER A 734 -14.33 32.55 37.80
N ILE A 735 -14.72 31.88 38.88
CA ILE A 735 -15.67 32.46 39.85
C ILE A 735 -14.87 33.39 40.77
N GLY A 736 -15.01 34.70 40.54
CA GLY A 736 -14.40 35.75 41.35
C GLY A 736 -13.18 36.40 40.68
N LYS A 737 -13.22 37.72 40.50
CA LYS A 737 -12.06 38.51 40.06
C LYS A 737 -10.99 38.45 41.16
N GLN A 738 -9.78 37.96 40.85
CA GLN A 738 -8.62 38.19 41.71
C GLN A 738 -8.28 39.68 41.70
N LYS A 739 -8.40 40.35 42.86
CA LYS A 739 -7.86 41.70 43.06
C LYS A 739 -6.34 41.57 43.18
N TYR A 740 -5.60 42.26 42.32
CA TYR A 740 -4.15 42.45 42.45
C TYR A 740 -3.85 43.16 43.77
N SER A 741 -3.12 42.53 44.69
CA SER A 741 -2.50 43.23 45.81
C SER A 741 -1.22 43.91 45.29
N GLY A 742 -1.26 45.23 45.19
CA GLY A 742 -0.06 46.04 44.96
C GLY A 742 0.89 45.89 46.14
N ARG A 743 2.07 45.28 45.91
CA ARG A 743 3.11 45.16 46.93
C ARG A 743 3.83 46.51 47.05
N LYS A 744 3.65 47.18 48.19
CA LYS A 744 4.42 48.36 48.61
C LYS A 744 5.91 48.02 48.64
N SER A 745 6.71 48.83 47.96
CA SER A 745 8.17 48.87 48.05
C SER A 745 8.60 49.50 49.38
N SER A 746 9.12 48.70 50.31
CA SER A 746 9.88 49.17 51.46
C SER A 746 11.37 49.13 51.12
N ALA A 747 11.94 50.32 50.90
CA ALA A 747 13.38 50.53 50.89
C ALA A 747 13.95 50.30 52.30
N ASN A 748 14.98 49.47 52.43
CA ASN A 748 16.11 49.83 53.29
C ASN A 748 17.37 49.04 52.88
N SER A 749 18.33 49.79 52.37
CA SER A 749 19.70 49.37 52.05
C SER A 749 20.52 49.25 53.34
N GLY A 750 21.03 48.06 53.63
CA GLY A 750 22.09 47.86 54.61
C GLY A 750 23.45 48.20 53.99
N GLY A 751 24.17 49.12 54.61
CA GLY A 751 25.54 49.46 54.24
C GLY A 751 26.53 48.36 54.63
N GLY A 752 27.68 48.34 53.95
CA GLY A 752 28.80 47.46 54.25
C GLY A 752 29.85 47.50 53.15
N SER A 753 30.89 48.27 53.39
CA SER A 753 31.99 48.61 52.51
C SER A 753 33.07 47.53 52.35
N ARG A 754 33.80 47.67 51.23
CA ARG A 754 35.24 47.46 50.98
C ARG A 754 35.75 46.12 50.45
N ALA A 755 36.70 46.33 49.53
CA ALA A 755 37.46 45.41 48.71
C ALA A 755 38.55 44.67 49.49
N ASP A 756 38.90 43.49 48.99
CA ASP A 756 40.24 43.11 48.53
C ASP A 756 40.10 42.09 47.38
#